data_AF-A0AAW2I8S4-F1
#
_entry.id   AF-A0AAW2I8S4-F1
#
_cell.length_a   1.000
_cell.length_b   1.000
_cell.length_c   1.000
_cell.angle_alpha   90.00
_cell.angle_beta   90.00
_cell.angle_gamma   90.00
#
_symmetry.space_group_name_H-M   'P 1'
#
loop_
_entity.id
_entity.type
_entity.pdbx_description
1 polymer ?
#
loop_
_entity_poly.entity_id
_entity_poly.type
_entity_poly.pdbx_seq_one_letter_code
_entity_poly.pdbx_strand_id
1 'polypeptide(L)'
;MKMRVILLCYVLLQLASGTSQTVGPCSFNSMCTCKTDPEVSYKSLKDIACVGVQFARLPDLPNKEVGFMDVVSSGLEVLENESFGSLQVESLRMISNRILLVGERTFSVMTTVLTSLDLSFNDIDEIPFEALRTLRNLEWINLHRNHIASFTTGDWAHLRNTVTSIFLGENDITDLPQSPTRNDVGYVRNSQSLADFKALTWVNLDDNKLAVVPPGTLPTTLQTLSLTNNYIAEIPVDVIEKSEGLSWLYLRGNSIETIPDYVFKSKRGLDKLDLADNAIREITKTIFNGSITIKELYLDYNYVRSLPAQVFRGMNLGRLHMTNNRLKHLDDKALIGTGPYLELLDLENNFLNRIPKALKQLKRLKYFYIPNNNISDIQDDDFESFASVLKALSISRNKLEVIPFNALKDCNKLSHLNIGYNRIARINESDFESWGERLNTLILRHNKLTELQANVFRKTPQLKELSLSFNKLNYIHKDAFADLHHLESLEISFGVYSEEFPKDCLKPLKSLVWLSLDNNHLRSIDSDSLINFNKLQYFNLESNRVERIPNDLFHPSVHDDLRDVRLSYNNLVEIERNTFADLRNLQTVVLNGNKIKMIEPKAFNNLRNLVSLSLTNNRIRSLSESAFANLPNLMKLELQYNELKELSLSAFLNVTNPLAPLLLNLSDNQITNISDGYTGNELYIKWLDLSRNNLHEIPVGILHKLSRSLKHLYLSYNSIAKLDRGAFGDLKLLEMLNLEHNNIVKVERKAFANLESVQIIKLSNNHIDQLQTDQFKNMDNLRILDLGYNHIRSISREIFQNTRIEHLVLSNNEFVVIPNNALGEIGYTLRHLDMSDNHIEHLDSTMFQEIPFLVNLNLSSNKLTILPDNVFVWVGNLLVLDLSNNPLRSNFKELFHNIQKLKKLKLSNTGLVNIPTLPLPNLTVLDLSSNYIENVYINSVEHLSKLRTLILSDNKLTVVPSNVWNYMPLLKTLDISHNPVKIITKDSFNGLKNLQELDVSNLRKLERFDSDSLIKLRILSSIKIQTWPKIEKYRFRLGNLLANVQSLRRLKVHVLESHLTDQLIGSFNPKLKYLEITGPNLKSIEPEAFEGLEEAHELFLKISNTNVQDLKAGVLYRLLNIRHFTLDVSNNKLKSLSSHTLYSNGTSYQNLATKMISGGMILKDNPWSCDCGLIWLGHWLRRWLRETLQIHTVVLEVAQEMQDLIRQAKCTDATGRQTPIVDLYPEDLSCHASALSRGGTERVRFQSLLWTFLFSILWFVS
;
A
#
# COMPACT_ATOMS: atom_id res chain seq x y z
N MET A 1 1.33 -2.37 1.13
CA MET A 1 2.45 -2.23 0.17
C MET A 1 3.71 -1.62 0.79
N LYS A 2 3.73 -0.35 1.26
CA LYS A 2 4.92 0.27 1.92
C LYS A 2 5.49 -0.57 3.09
N MET A 3 4.62 -1.21 3.88
CA MET A 3 4.99 -2.02 5.04
C MET A 3 5.63 -3.37 4.71
N ARG A 4 5.26 -4.00 3.57
CA ARG A 4 5.93 -5.21 3.07
C ARG A 4 7.30 -4.88 2.47
N VAL A 5 7.44 -3.70 1.87
CA VAL A 5 8.72 -3.20 1.34
C VAL A 5 9.72 -2.90 2.47
N ILE A 6 9.27 -2.35 3.60
CA ILE A 6 10.13 -2.18 4.79
C ILE A 6 10.54 -3.55 5.37
N LEU A 7 9.62 -4.51 5.45
CA LEU A 7 9.91 -5.89 5.86
C LEU A 7 10.94 -6.56 4.94
N LEU A 8 10.78 -6.40 3.62
CA LEU A 8 11.69 -6.97 2.63
C LEU A 8 13.05 -6.29 2.64
N CYS A 9 13.10 -4.96 2.73
CA CYS A 9 14.36 -4.24 2.88
C CYS A 9 15.10 -4.67 4.15
N TYR A 10 14.40 -4.89 5.26
CA TYR A 10 14.99 -5.36 6.52
C TYR A 10 15.56 -6.78 6.39
N VAL A 11 14.82 -7.71 5.79
CA VAL A 11 15.28 -9.09 5.54
C VAL A 11 16.46 -9.13 4.56
N LEU A 12 16.42 -8.32 3.51
CA LEU A 12 17.51 -8.22 2.53
C LEU A 12 18.76 -7.54 3.10
N LEU A 13 18.61 -6.53 3.98
CA LEU A 13 19.72 -5.92 4.71
C LEU A 13 20.40 -6.90 5.67
N GLN A 14 19.64 -7.81 6.30
CA GLN A 14 20.21 -8.85 7.14
C GLN A 14 20.95 -9.95 6.34
N LEU A 15 20.50 -10.25 5.13
CA LEU A 15 21.18 -11.20 4.24
C LEU A 15 22.43 -10.62 3.57
N ALA A 16 22.54 -9.29 3.48
CA ALA A 16 23.68 -8.60 2.85
C ALA A 16 24.88 -8.36 3.77
N SER A 17 24.75 -8.51 5.11
CA SER A 17 25.87 -8.36 6.03
C SER A 17 26.65 -9.68 6.18
N GLY A 18 27.71 -9.83 5.39
CA GLY A 18 28.65 -10.95 5.44
C GLY A 18 29.51 -11.01 6.71
N THR A 19 28.91 -11.07 7.90
CA THR A 19 29.61 -11.32 9.17
C THR A 19 29.10 -12.59 9.82
N SER A 20 30.02 -13.48 10.18
CA SER A 20 29.81 -14.73 10.95
C SER A 20 29.19 -14.45 12.32
N GLN A 21 27.88 -14.22 12.38
CA GLN A 21 27.11 -14.02 13.60
C GLN A 21 26.00 -15.07 13.66
N THR A 22 25.82 -15.74 14.79
CA THR A 22 24.77 -16.75 14.96
C THR A 22 23.44 -16.07 15.25
N VAL A 23 22.57 -16.04 14.24
CA VAL A 23 21.16 -15.63 14.37
C VAL A 23 20.35 -16.90 14.65
N GLY A 24 19.61 -16.92 15.76
CA GLY A 24 18.81 -18.08 16.16
C GLY A 24 17.48 -17.67 16.79
N PRO A 25 16.57 -18.62 17.07
CA PRO A 25 15.35 -18.31 17.81
C PRO A 25 15.67 -17.79 19.22
N CYS A 26 14.88 -16.86 19.72
CA CYS A 26 15.00 -16.37 21.09
C CYS A 26 14.55 -17.44 22.11
N SER A 27 15.22 -17.52 23.26
CA SER A 27 14.87 -18.48 24.32
C SER A 27 13.53 -18.19 24.98
N PHE A 28 13.10 -16.93 25.03
CA PHE A 28 11.82 -16.51 25.63
C PHE A 28 10.64 -16.66 24.67
N ASN A 29 10.88 -16.72 23.36
CA ASN A 29 9.88 -16.97 22.33
C ASN A 29 10.54 -17.40 21.02
N SER A 30 10.28 -18.63 20.58
CA SER A 30 10.92 -19.23 19.41
C SER A 30 10.50 -18.63 18.06
N MET A 31 9.39 -17.89 18.01
CA MET A 31 8.95 -17.12 16.83
C MET A 31 9.74 -15.81 16.67
N CYS A 32 10.43 -15.35 17.72
CA CYS A 32 11.35 -14.21 17.64
C CYS A 32 12.78 -14.68 17.30
N THR A 33 13.56 -13.80 16.69
CA THR A 33 14.98 -14.03 16.38
C THR A 33 15.88 -13.22 17.29
N CYS A 34 16.89 -13.87 17.83
CA CYS A 34 17.89 -13.30 18.72
C CYS A 34 19.28 -13.46 18.10
N LYS A 35 20.10 -12.43 18.26
CA LYS A 35 21.48 -12.42 17.77
C LYS A 35 22.46 -12.36 18.93
N THR A 36 23.47 -13.22 18.90
CA THR A 36 24.51 -13.32 19.93
C THR A 36 25.88 -12.94 19.38
N ASP A 37 26.72 -12.34 20.21
CA ASP A 37 28.10 -11.98 19.86
C ASP A 37 28.99 -13.24 19.80
N PRO A 38 29.74 -13.50 18.71
CA PRO A 38 30.68 -14.62 18.63
C PRO A 38 31.90 -14.46 19.55
N GLU A 39 32.31 -13.23 19.89
CA GLU A 39 33.59 -12.96 20.58
C GLU A 39 33.46 -12.88 22.12
N VAL A 40 32.24 -12.84 22.66
CA VAL A 40 31.99 -12.77 24.11
C VAL A 40 31.26 -14.03 24.59
N SER A 41 31.97 -14.85 25.35
CA SER A 41 31.46 -15.96 26.17
C SER A 41 30.04 -15.70 26.72
N TYR A 42 29.04 -16.37 26.12
CA TYR A 42 27.68 -16.67 26.60
C TYR A 42 26.81 -15.56 27.26
N LYS A 43 27.21 -14.28 27.32
CA LYS A 43 26.58 -13.31 28.25
C LYS A 43 25.98 -12.02 27.70
N SER A 44 26.16 -11.60 26.44
CA SER A 44 25.43 -10.43 25.89
C SER A 44 24.58 -10.77 24.66
N LEU A 45 23.28 -10.49 24.75
CA LEU A 45 22.33 -10.58 23.64
C LEU A 45 22.48 -9.27 22.85
N LYS A 46 22.77 -9.30 21.55
CA LYS A 46 23.03 -8.07 20.79
C LYS A 46 21.74 -7.46 20.26
N ASP A 47 20.94 -8.28 19.56
CA ASP A 47 19.72 -7.85 18.89
C ASP A 47 18.57 -8.82 19.19
N ILE A 48 17.37 -8.27 19.38
CA ILE A 48 16.10 -9.00 19.49
C ILE A 48 15.18 -8.48 18.37
N ALA A 49 14.61 -9.39 17.58
CA ALA A 49 13.60 -9.04 16.59
C ALA A 49 12.41 -10.00 16.63
N CYS A 50 11.22 -9.43 16.82
CA CYS A 50 9.93 -10.11 16.79
C CYS A 50 9.07 -9.45 15.70
N VAL A 51 9.12 -9.98 14.48
CA VAL A 51 8.44 -9.42 13.31
C VAL A 51 7.23 -10.28 12.94
N GLY A 52 6.03 -9.71 13.02
CA GLY A 52 4.77 -10.41 12.74
C GLY A 52 4.39 -11.45 13.81
N VAL A 53 5.08 -11.46 14.95
CA VAL A 53 4.77 -12.33 16.08
C VAL A 53 3.68 -11.69 16.93
N GLN A 54 2.51 -12.33 17.01
CA GLN A 54 1.37 -11.76 17.72
C GLN A 54 1.61 -11.72 19.24
N PHE A 55 1.39 -10.57 19.88
CA PHE A 55 1.53 -10.40 21.33
C PHE A 55 0.32 -9.64 21.87
N ALA A 56 -0.37 -10.22 22.86
CA ALA A 56 -1.29 -9.46 23.71
C ALA A 56 -0.59 -8.89 24.94
N ARG A 57 0.53 -9.51 25.38
CA ARG A 57 1.51 -8.93 26.30
C ARG A 57 2.94 -9.24 25.84
N LEU A 58 3.92 -8.46 26.29
CA LEU A 58 5.32 -8.84 26.09
C LEU A 58 5.63 -10.12 26.89
N PRO A 59 6.39 -11.07 26.32
CA PRO A 59 6.84 -12.25 27.03
C PRO A 59 7.83 -11.86 28.14
N ASP A 60 8.13 -12.80 29.04
CA ASP A 60 9.14 -12.55 30.09
C ASP A 60 10.53 -12.43 29.44
N LEU A 61 11.04 -11.20 29.40
CA LEU A 61 12.28 -10.86 28.69
C LEU A 61 13.52 -11.23 29.53
N PRO A 62 14.65 -11.54 28.89
CA PRO A 62 15.87 -11.95 29.59
C PRO A 62 16.51 -10.77 30.35
N ASN A 63 17.17 -11.08 31.46
CA ASN A 63 17.93 -10.10 32.24
C ASN A 63 19.31 -9.83 31.61
N LYS A 64 19.35 -9.11 30.48
CA LYS A 64 20.59 -8.77 29.74
C LYS A 64 20.57 -7.34 29.17
N GLU A 65 21.75 -6.85 28.80
CA GLU A 65 21.89 -5.68 27.93
C GLU A 65 21.72 -6.09 26.47
N VAL A 66 21.00 -5.27 25.71
CA VAL A 66 20.68 -5.46 24.29
C VAL A 66 20.88 -4.14 23.56
N GLY A 67 21.54 -4.19 22.40
CA GLY A 67 21.70 -3.01 21.54
C GLY A 67 20.35 -2.61 20.92
N PHE A 68 19.71 -3.55 20.23
CA PHE A 68 18.48 -3.28 19.47
C PHE A 68 17.35 -4.24 19.81
N MET A 69 16.14 -3.72 20.06
CA MET A 69 14.93 -4.53 20.21
C MET A 69 13.83 -4.05 19.27
N ASP A 70 13.41 -4.94 18.37
CA ASP A 70 12.35 -4.70 17.40
C ASP A 70 11.12 -5.56 17.70
N VAL A 71 9.98 -4.93 17.95
CA VAL A 71 8.67 -5.60 17.98
C VAL A 71 7.77 -4.93 16.96
N VAL A 72 7.59 -5.62 15.83
CA VAL A 72 6.92 -5.04 14.65
C VAL A 72 5.70 -5.86 14.30
N SER A 73 4.54 -5.20 14.15
CA SER A 73 3.28 -5.86 13.75
C SER A 73 2.82 -6.99 14.67
N SER A 74 3.02 -6.84 15.98
CA SER A 74 2.60 -7.82 16.98
C SER A 74 1.14 -7.68 17.42
N GLY A 75 0.53 -6.53 17.15
CA GLY A 75 -0.84 -6.23 17.61
C GLY A 75 -0.94 -5.88 19.10
N LEU A 76 0.19 -5.68 19.79
CA LEU A 76 0.25 -5.29 21.19
C LEU A 76 -0.49 -3.97 21.45
N GLU A 77 -1.38 -3.96 22.45
CA GLU A 77 -2.24 -2.81 22.77
C GLU A 77 -1.73 -1.98 23.95
N VAL A 78 -0.90 -2.55 24.84
CA VAL A 78 -0.43 -1.87 26.05
C VAL A 78 1.04 -2.19 26.29
N LEU A 79 1.82 -1.16 26.64
CA LEU A 79 3.09 -1.33 27.32
C LEU A 79 2.86 -1.12 28.81
N GLU A 80 2.80 -2.20 29.57
CA GLU A 80 2.57 -2.17 31.01
C GLU A 80 3.77 -1.56 31.75
N ASN A 81 3.55 -1.16 33.00
CA ASN A 81 4.64 -0.80 33.89
C ASN A 81 5.58 -2.01 34.03
N GLU A 82 6.88 -1.76 34.01
CA GLU A 82 7.89 -2.83 34.21
C GLU A 82 7.84 -3.95 33.15
N SER A 83 7.20 -3.73 31.99
CA SER A 83 7.12 -4.72 30.89
C SER A 83 8.47 -5.24 30.41
N PHE A 84 9.52 -4.45 30.58
CA PHE A 84 10.87 -4.81 30.19
C PHE A 84 11.65 -5.54 31.29
N GLY A 85 11.07 -5.77 32.46
CA GLY A 85 11.75 -6.42 33.58
C GLY A 85 13.04 -5.69 33.92
N SER A 86 14.18 -6.39 33.87
CA SER A 86 15.51 -5.79 34.03
C SER A 86 16.29 -5.61 32.72
N LEU A 87 15.63 -5.72 31.57
CA LEU A 87 16.25 -5.58 30.25
C LEU A 87 16.72 -4.14 30.04
N GLN A 88 17.96 -3.97 29.60
CA GLN A 88 18.51 -2.69 29.18
C GLN A 88 18.59 -2.67 27.66
N VAL A 89 17.95 -1.69 27.02
CA VAL A 89 17.94 -1.55 25.54
C VAL A 89 18.44 -0.17 25.16
N GLU A 90 19.40 -0.10 24.23
CA GLU A 90 19.91 1.16 23.69
C GLU A 90 18.95 1.76 22.64
N SER A 91 18.44 0.93 21.73
CA SER A 91 17.47 1.33 20.70
C SER A 91 16.25 0.42 20.70
N LEU A 92 15.09 0.99 21.03
CA LEU A 92 13.83 0.28 21.16
C LEU A 92 12.86 0.70 20.05
N ARG A 93 12.36 -0.29 19.28
CA ARG A 93 11.39 -0.06 18.20
C ARG A 93 10.14 -0.92 18.39
N MET A 94 9.03 -0.26 18.69
CA MET A 94 7.69 -0.85 18.84
C MET A 94 6.79 -0.37 17.70
N ILE A 95 7.06 -0.81 16.47
CA ILE A 95 6.49 -0.22 15.25
C ILE A 95 5.25 -0.99 14.77
N SER A 96 4.22 -0.27 14.33
CA SER A 96 3.04 -0.85 13.68
C SER A 96 2.30 -1.88 14.54
N ASN A 97 2.23 -1.62 15.85
CA ASN A 97 1.42 -2.41 16.77
C ASN A 97 0.04 -1.73 16.91
N ARG A 98 -0.56 -1.78 18.10
CA ARG A 98 -1.86 -1.13 18.40
C ARG A 98 -1.80 -0.44 19.76
N ILE A 99 -0.63 0.07 20.14
CA ILE A 99 -0.40 0.56 21.50
C ILE A 99 -1.30 1.78 21.76
N LEU A 100 -2.21 1.64 22.71
CA LEU A 100 -3.15 2.65 23.19
C LEU A 100 -2.67 3.33 24.48
N LEU A 101 -1.84 2.63 25.25
CA LEU A 101 -1.35 3.10 26.55
C LEU A 101 0.09 2.65 26.78
N VAL A 102 0.92 3.59 27.24
CA VAL A 102 2.27 3.34 27.75
C VAL A 102 2.27 3.66 29.25
N GLY A 103 2.64 2.67 30.06
CA GLY A 103 2.72 2.80 31.51
C GLY A 103 3.77 3.81 31.96
N GLU A 104 3.48 4.51 33.04
CA GLU A 104 4.34 5.55 33.62
C GLU A 104 5.75 5.05 33.97
N ARG A 105 5.90 3.76 34.28
CA ARG A 105 7.19 3.13 34.65
C ARG A 105 7.65 2.12 33.61
N THR A 106 7.17 2.24 32.36
CA THR A 106 7.56 1.31 31.29
C THR A 106 9.07 1.38 31.00
N PHE A 107 9.66 2.58 30.88
CA PHE A 107 11.08 2.74 30.52
C PHE A 107 12.01 3.00 31.71
N SER A 108 11.53 2.86 32.95
CA SER A 108 12.29 3.27 34.15
C SER A 108 13.62 2.55 34.28
N VAL A 109 13.71 1.30 33.82
CA VAL A 109 14.95 0.52 33.87
C VAL A 109 16.00 1.01 32.88
N MET A 110 15.62 1.65 31.76
CA MET A 110 16.54 2.06 30.68
C MET A 110 16.98 3.53 30.76
N THR A 111 16.85 4.15 31.95
CA THR A 111 17.03 5.59 32.20
C THR A 111 18.30 6.20 31.57
N THR A 112 19.43 5.49 31.62
CA THR A 112 20.73 5.98 31.11
C THR A 112 21.21 5.26 29.85
N VAL A 113 20.47 4.28 29.35
CA VAL A 113 20.91 3.43 28.22
C VAL A 113 20.14 3.74 26.95
N LEU A 114 18.84 4.05 27.04
CA LEU A 114 18.00 4.28 25.86
C LEU A 114 18.36 5.59 25.16
N THR A 115 18.88 5.50 23.93
CA THR A 115 19.26 6.63 23.06
C THR A 115 18.27 6.86 21.93
N SER A 116 17.54 5.82 21.52
CA SER A 116 16.56 5.86 20.42
C SER A 116 15.27 5.13 20.78
N LEU A 117 14.13 5.80 20.59
CA LEU A 117 12.80 5.24 20.84
C LEU A 117 11.88 5.45 19.64
N ASP A 118 11.42 4.35 19.03
CA ASP A 118 10.40 4.34 17.98
C ASP A 118 9.10 3.72 18.49
N LEU A 119 8.04 4.53 18.60
CA LEU A 119 6.67 4.11 18.89
C LEU A 119 5.73 4.46 17.72
N SER A 120 6.26 4.52 16.49
CA SER A 120 5.49 4.91 15.32
C SER A 120 4.47 3.86 14.88
N PHE A 121 3.43 4.30 14.17
CA PHE A 121 2.35 3.44 13.64
C PHE A 121 1.54 2.73 14.75
N ASN A 122 1.24 3.43 15.85
CA ASN A 122 0.42 2.91 16.96
C ASN A 122 -0.88 3.73 17.12
N ASP A 123 -1.59 3.55 18.23
CA ASP A 123 -2.84 4.24 18.56
C ASP A 123 -2.68 5.20 19.76
N ILE A 124 -1.48 5.73 19.98
CA ILE A 124 -1.17 6.63 21.10
C ILE A 124 -1.83 7.99 20.86
N ASP A 125 -2.61 8.50 21.81
CA ASP A 125 -3.35 9.75 21.67
C ASP A 125 -2.72 10.95 22.40
N GLU A 126 -1.75 10.70 23.28
CA GLU A 126 -1.00 11.68 24.05
C GLU A 126 0.46 11.25 24.19
N ILE A 127 1.39 12.21 24.22
CA ILE A 127 2.80 11.89 24.47
C ILE A 127 2.92 11.30 25.89
N PRO A 128 3.58 10.14 26.07
CA PRO A 128 3.67 9.48 27.36
C PRO A 128 4.74 10.14 28.26
N PHE A 129 4.53 11.41 28.63
CA PHE A 129 5.49 12.23 29.38
C PHE A 129 5.99 11.54 30.64
N GLU A 130 5.11 10.91 31.42
CA GLU A 130 5.48 10.23 32.66
C GLU A 130 6.43 9.04 32.40
N ALA A 131 6.25 8.31 31.30
CA ALA A 131 7.15 7.22 30.92
C ALA A 131 8.51 7.73 30.42
N LEU A 132 8.53 8.92 29.80
CA LEU A 132 9.72 9.52 29.21
C LEU A 132 10.55 10.34 30.22
N ARG A 133 9.93 10.85 31.29
CA ARG A 133 10.55 11.82 32.21
C ARG A 133 11.84 11.32 32.88
N THR A 134 11.99 10.01 33.05
CA THR A 134 13.16 9.42 33.72
C THR A 134 14.37 9.34 32.78
N LEU A 135 14.16 9.35 31.46
CA LEU A 135 15.20 9.14 30.47
C LEU A 135 16.15 10.34 30.39
N ARG A 136 17.46 10.06 30.31
CA ARG A 136 18.52 11.09 30.35
C ARG A 136 19.37 11.17 29.09
N ASN A 137 19.44 10.11 28.29
CA ASN A 137 20.32 10.01 27.13
C ASN A 137 19.57 9.85 25.81
N LEU A 138 18.25 10.02 25.82
CA LEU A 138 17.43 9.86 24.62
C LEU A 138 17.71 11.01 23.65
N GLU A 139 18.18 10.68 22.45
CA GLU A 139 18.55 11.62 21.39
C GLU A 139 17.51 11.66 20.28
N TRP A 140 16.84 10.54 20.02
CA TRP A 140 15.92 10.38 18.90
C TRP A 140 14.60 9.77 19.36
N ILE A 141 13.50 10.45 19.02
CA ILE A 141 12.14 10.00 19.35
C ILE A 141 11.28 10.02 18.10
N ASN A 142 10.65 8.89 17.81
CA ASN A 142 9.69 8.74 16.73
C ASN A 142 8.31 8.32 17.24
N LEU A 143 7.34 9.21 17.06
CA LEU A 143 5.93 9.05 17.38
C LEU A 143 5.07 9.22 16.13
N HIS A 144 5.65 9.03 14.94
CA HIS A 144 4.98 9.18 13.66
C HIS A 144 3.75 8.25 13.55
N ARG A 145 2.68 8.71 12.88
CA ARG A 145 1.43 7.94 12.68
C ARG A 145 0.83 7.40 13.98
N ASN A 146 0.42 8.34 14.83
CA ASN A 146 -0.35 8.14 16.06
C ASN A 146 -1.54 9.13 16.06
N HIS A 147 -2.19 9.37 17.19
CA HIS A 147 -3.33 10.29 17.33
C HIS A 147 -2.99 11.50 18.23
N ILE A 148 -1.72 11.89 18.31
CA ILE A 148 -1.27 12.98 19.18
C ILE A 148 -1.81 14.31 18.65
N ALA A 149 -2.63 15.00 19.46
CA ALA A 149 -3.22 16.28 19.08
C ALA A 149 -2.48 17.49 19.67
N SER A 150 -1.78 17.28 20.79
CA SER A 150 -0.99 18.31 21.45
C SER A 150 0.21 17.68 22.15
N PHE A 151 1.27 18.49 22.28
CA PHE A 151 2.47 18.20 23.06
C PHE A 151 2.70 19.24 24.15
N THR A 152 1.68 20.05 24.48
CA THR A 152 1.76 21.10 25.51
C THR A 152 1.60 20.57 26.92
N THR A 153 0.78 19.56 27.16
CA THR A 153 0.26 19.27 28.50
C THR A 153 1.24 18.65 29.50
N GLY A 154 2.49 18.40 29.12
CA GLY A 154 3.48 17.74 29.99
C GLY A 154 4.89 18.34 29.93
N ASP A 155 5.75 17.85 30.81
CA ASP A 155 7.14 18.30 30.92
C ASP A 155 8.09 17.30 30.25
N TRP A 156 8.83 17.77 29.25
CA TRP A 156 9.90 17.01 28.61
C TRP A 156 11.11 16.76 29.53
N ALA A 157 11.16 17.37 30.72
CA ALA A 157 12.18 17.15 31.75
C ALA A 157 13.61 17.27 31.18
N HIS A 158 14.45 16.24 31.37
CA HIS A 158 15.85 16.24 30.93
C HIS A 158 16.01 16.22 29.40
N LEU A 159 14.99 15.78 28.66
CA LEU A 159 15.05 15.55 27.21
C LEU A 159 15.28 16.82 26.39
N ARG A 160 14.99 18.00 26.94
CA ARG A 160 15.22 19.29 26.28
C ARG A 160 16.68 19.55 25.92
N ASN A 161 17.61 18.90 26.65
CA ASN A 161 19.05 19.07 26.43
C ASN A 161 19.66 17.95 25.57
N THR A 162 18.97 16.82 25.39
CA THR A 162 19.53 15.63 24.74
C THR A 162 18.89 15.30 23.40
N VAL A 163 17.59 15.54 23.26
CA VAL A 163 16.87 15.18 22.04
C VAL A 163 17.30 16.09 20.88
N THR A 164 17.87 15.47 19.86
CA THR A 164 18.32 16.11 18.62
C THR A 164 17.27 16.00 17.52
N SER A 165 16.41 14.98 17.58
CA SER A 165 15.43 14.70 16.54
C SER A 165 14.08 14.25 17.09
N ILE A 166 13.01 14.88 16.62
CA ILE A 166 11.62 14.54 16.98
C ILE A 166 10.80 14.32 15.71
N PHE A 167 10.18 13.15 15.61
CA PHE A 167 9.29 12.78 14.51
C PHE A 167 7.86 12.65 15.02
N LEU A 168 7.02 13.60 14.64
CA LEU A 168 5.61 13.72 15.01
C LEU A 168 4.71 13.76 13.77
N GLY A 169 5.18 13.28 12.62
CA GLY A 169 4.38 13.27 11.39
C GLY A 169 3.16 12.32 11.47
N GLU A 170 2.19 12.49 10.57
CA GLU A 170 0.94 11.72 10.50
C GLU A 170 0.15 11.69 11.84
N ASN A 171 0.15 12.79 12.60
CA ASN A 171 -0.61 12.95 13.85
C ASN A 171 -1.78 13.96 13.70
N ASP A 172 -2.42 14.33 14.81
CA ASP A 172 -3.58 15.23 14.85
C ASP A 172 -3.20 16.66 15.29
N ILE A 173 -1.95 17.09 15.12
CA ILE A 173 -1.46 18.38 15.63
C ILE A 173 -2.01 19.54 14.79
N THR A 174 -2.72 20.47 15.44
CA THR A 174 -3.36 21.63 14.79
C THR A 174 -2.61 22.95 14.96
N ASP A 175 -1.84 23.07 16.03
CA ASP A 175 -1.15 24.30 16.40
C ASP A 175 0.17 24.02 17.11
N LEU A 176 1.05 25.02 17.07
CA LEU A 176 2.30 25.02 17.81
C LEU A 176 2.19 26.09 18.92
N PRO A 177 2.28 25.72 20.19
CA PRO A 177 2.15 26.65 21.32
C PRO A 177 3.30 27.65 21.34
N GLN A 178 3.00 28.91 21.64
CA GLN A 178 4.02 29.91 21.94
C GLN A 178 4.50 29.78 23.40
N SER A 179 5.77 30.11 23.64
CA SER A 179 6.26 30.22 25.03
C SER A 179 5.52 31.34 25.75
N PRO A 180 5.05 31.13 27.00
CA PRO A 180 4.31 32.14 27.74
C PRO A 180 5.13 33.42 27.86
N THR A 181 4.51 34.57 27.59
CA THR A 181 5.20 35.86 27.68
C THR A 181 5.23 36.33 29.13
N ARG A 182 6.23 37.16 29.49
CA ARG A 182 6.47 37.67 30.87
C ARG A 182 5.28 38.39 31.53
N ASN A 183 4.19 38.64 30.80
CA ASN A 183 3.00 39.35 31.26
C ASN A 183 1.83 38.43 31.64
N ASP A 184 1.95 37.10 31.46
CA ASP A 184 0.96 36.15 31.95
C ASP A 184 1.14 35.94 33.46
N VAL A 185 0.44 36.77 34.24
CA VAL A 185 0.44 36.74 35.71
C VAL A 185 -0.37 35.52 36.19
N GLY A 186 0.27 34.36 36.19
CA GLY A 186 -0.29 33.11 36.71
C GLY A 186 0.65 31.94 36.49
N TYR A 187 1.52 31.67 37.48
CA TYR A 187 2.33 30.46 37.69
C TYR A 187 2.27 29.35 36.59
N VAL A 188 3.05 29.48 35.51
CA VAL A 188 3.60 28.32 34.79
C VAL A 188 5.07 28.60 34.49
N ARG A 189 5.97 28.06 35.32
CA ARG A 189 7.43 28.25 35.21
C ARG A 189 8.11 27.35 34.18
N ASN A 190 7.39 26.42 33.54
CA ASN A 190 7.97 25.49 32.58
C ASN A 190 7.31 25.75 31.22
N SER A 191 8.04 26.43 30.32
CA SER A 191 7.57 26.64 28.95
C SER A 191 7.42 25.29 28.23
N GLN A 192 6.28 25.09 27.57
CA GLN A 192 5.86 23.82 26.96
C GLN A 192 6.13 23.80 25.44
N SER A 193 7.05 24.65 24.97
CA SER A 193 7.32 24.87 23.55
C SER A 193 8.51 24.04 23.05
N LEU A 194 8.51 23.70 21.76
CA LEU A 194 9.67 23.11 21.09
C LEU A 194 10.85 24.10 21.01
N ALA A 195 10.58 25.41 21.11
CA ALA A 195 11.59 26.46 21.12
C ALA A 195 12.62 26.32 22.26
N ASP A 196 12.27 25.63 23.34
CA ASP A 196 13.13 25.49 24.52
C ASP A 196 14.14 24.35 24.42
N PHE A 197 14.07 23.54 23.35
CA PHE A 197 15.05 22.48 23.13
C PHE A 197 16.38 23.08 22.68
N LYS A 198 17.47 22.69 23.36
CA LYS A 198 18.82 23.24 23.13
C LYS A 198 19.63 22.45 22.11
N ALA A 199 19.24 21.21 21.82
CA ALA A 199 19.97 20.30 20.94
C ALA A 199 19.16 19.91 19.69
N LEU A 200 17.89 20.32 19.57
CA LEU A 200 16.97 19.88 18.53
C LEU A 200 17.37 20.47 17.16
N THR A 201 17.79 19.61 16.24
CA THR A 201 18.24 19.96 14.88
C THR A 201 17.26 19.49 13.81
N TRP A 202 16.48 18.44 14.07
CA TRP A 202 15.50 17.91 13.12
C TRP A 202 14.12 17.78 13.74
N VAL A 203 13.16 18.52 13.18
CA VAL A 203 11.74 18.37 13.48
C VAL A 203 10.98 17.90 12.25
N ASN A 204 10.27 16.77 12.38
CA ASN A 204 9.31 16.30 11.38
C ASN A 204 7.88 16.43 11.93
N LEU A 205 7.07 17.24 11.25
CA LEU A 205 5.66 17.51 11.53
C LEU A 205 4.81 17.23 10.28
N ASP A 206 5.24 16.32 9.41
CA ASP A 206 4.55 16.00 8.17
C ASP A 206 3.12 15.48 8.41
N ASP A 207 2.21 15.66 7.46
CA ASP A 207 0.86 15.07 7.45
C ASP A 207 -0.02 15.39 8.70
N ASN A 208 0.31 16.48 9.42
CA ASN A 208 -0.47 17.01 10.53
C ASN A 208 -1.59 17.95 10.01
N LYS A 209 -2.08 18.88 10.84
CA LYS A 209 -3.20 19.78 10.55
C LYS A 209 -2.82 21.25 10.79
N LEU A 210 -1.52 21.58 10.72
CA LEU A 210 -1.00 22.93 10.96
C LEU A 210 -1.45 23.89 9.87
N ALA A 211 -2.06 25.01 10.25
CA ALA A 211 -2.41 26.08 9.32
C ALA A 211 -1.38 27.22 9.29
N VAL A 212 -0.64 27.41 10.38
CA VAL A 212 0.36 28.46 10.56
C VAL A 212 1.48 27.92 11.45
N VAL A 213 2.70 28.41 11.24
CA VAL A 213 3.83 28.23 12.16
C VAL A 213 4.11 29.59 12.82
N PRO A 214 3.63 29.82 14.06
CA PRO A 214 3.79 31.12 14.69
C PRO A 214 5.27 31.45 14.97
N PRO A 215 5.65 32.75 14.98
CA PRO A 215 6.96 33.20 15.44
C PRO A 215 7.33 32.63 16.81
N GLY A 216 8.56 32.13 16.95
CA GLY A 216 9.14 31.74 18.24
C GLY A 216 8.64 30.40 18.83
N THR A 217 7.96 29.56 18.05
CA THR A 217 7.51 28.22 18.52
C THR A 217 8.52 27.10 18.26
N LEU A 218 9.51 27.34 17.40
CA LEU A 218 10.54 26.39 17.00
C LEU A 218 11.94 26.85 17.44
N PRO A 219 12.89 25.93 17.71
CA PRO A 219 14.21 26.30 18.20
C PRO A 219 15.10 26.87 17.10
N THR A 220 16.05 27.73 17.49
CA THR A 220 17.00 28.37 16.55
C THR A 220 18.11 27.42 16.08
N THR A 221 18.24 26.25 16.71
CA THR A 221 19.24 25.21 16.40
C THR A 221 18.85 24.33 15.21
N LEU A 222 17.66 24.54 14.63
CA LEU A 222 17.15 23.72 13.54
C LEU A 222 18.06 23.72 12.30
N GLN A 223 18.31 22.53 11.78
CA GLN A 223 18.96 22.27 10.49
C GLN A 223 17.97 21.72 9.46
N THR A 224 16.97 20.95 9.92
CA THR A 224 15.94 20.36 9.09
C THR A 224 14.56 20.59 9.70
N LEU A 225 13.66 21.17 8.90
CA LEU A 225 12.25 21.32 9.25
C LEU A 225 11.39 20.70 8.15
N SER A 226 10.62 19.69 8.51
CA SER A 226 9.66 19.05 7.61
C SER A 226 8.23 19.34 8.05
N LEU A 227 7.46 19.97 7.16
CA LEU A 227 6.07 20.40 7.36
C LEU A 227 5.20 19.94 6.17
N THR A 228 5.55 18.83 5.54
CA THR A 228 4.88 18.31 4.34
C THR A 228 3.41 18.00 4.64
N ASN A 229 2.51 18.17 3.66
CA ASN A 229 1.09 17.80 3.74
C ASN A 229 0.31 18.38 4.95
N ASN A 230 0.62 19.63 5.32
CA ASN A 230 -0.18 20.40 6.28
C ASN A 230 -1.15 21.35 5.54
N TYR A 231 -1.74 22.31 6.26
CA TYR A 231 -2.61 23.36 5.71
C TYR A 231 -1.96 24.73 5.71
N ILE A 232 -0.62 24.80 5.70
CA ILE A 232 0.13 26.05 5.81
C ILE A 232 -0.13 26.93 4.59
N ALA A 233 -0.54 28.17 4.81
CA ALA A 233 -0.82 29.12 3.73
C ALA A 233 0.38 30.03 3.39
N GLU A 234 1.31 30.20 4.34
CA GLU A 234 2.43 31.14 4.20
C GLU A 234 3.77 30.47 4.56
N ILE A 235 4.82 30.80 3.80
CA ILE A 235 6.17 30.30 4.09
C ILE A 235 6.64 30.89 5.43
N PRO A 236 7.14 30.08 6.38
CA PRO A 236 7.54 30.53 7.71
C PRO A 236 8.89 31.29 7.67
N VAL A 237 8.86 32.53 7.18
CA VAL A 237 10.07 33.38 7.01
C VAL A 237 10.80 33.62 8.32
N ASP A 238 10.09 33.64 9.45
CA ASP A 238 10.65 33.90 10.77
C ASP A 238 11.58 32.75 11.24
N VAL A 239 11.29 31.51 10.81
CA VAL A 239 12.14 30.34 11.06
C VAL A 239 13.42 30.44 10.25
N ILE A 240 13.33 30.83 8.98
CA ILE A 240 14.49 31.04 8.10
C ILE A 240 15.36 32.20 8.61
N GLU A 241 14.74 33.26 9.14
CA GLU A 241 15.42 34.42 9.70
C GLU A 241 16.19 34.08 10.98
N LYS A 242 15.61 33.26 11.88
CA LYS A 242 16.19 32.96 13.20
C LYS A 242 17.10 31.73 13.25
N SER A 243 16.85 30.72 12.42
CA SER A 243 17.61 29.46 12.44
C SER A 243 18.75 29.50 11.43
N GLU A 244 19.92 29.99 11.87
CA GLU A 244 21.07 30.22 10.97
C GLU A 244 21.63 28.95 10.32
N GLY A 245 21.44 27.80 10.97
CA GLY A 245 21.88 26.49 10.49
C GLY A 245 20.86 25.75 9.61
N LEU A 246 19.71 26.35 9.30
CA LEU A 246 18.66 25.69 8.52
C LEU A 246 19.16 25.40 7.10
N SER A 247 19.20 24.12 6.73
CA SER A 247 19.67 23.65 5.42
C SER A 247 18.52 23.10 4.56
N TRP A 248 17.56 22.42 5.19
CA TRP A 248 16.43 21.78 4.49
C TRP A 248 15.09 22.23 5.06
N LEU A 249 14.25 22.76 4.17
CA LEU A 249 12.88 23.16 4.49
C LEU A 249 11.90 22.47 3.53
N TYR A 250 11.05 21.60 4.07
CA TYR A 250 10.03 20.88 3.32
C TYR A 250 8.64 21.47 3.61
N LEU A 251 8.00 22.02 2.58
CA LEU A 251 6.67 22.63 2.61
C LEU A 251 5.75 22.02 1.54
N ARG A 252 6.09 20.83 1.04
CA ARG A 252 5.30 20.15 0.01
C ARG A 252 3.86 19.91 0.48
N GLY A 253 2.86 19.93 -0.42
CA GLY A 253 1.50 19.50 -0.09
C GLY A 253 0.68 20.50 0.74
N ASN A 254 1.20 21.71 0.94
CA ASN A 254 0.56 22.78 1.72
C ASN A 254 -0.34 23.64 0.84
N SER A 255 -0.90 24.72 1.39
CA SER A 255 -1.83 25.63 0.70
C SER A 255 -1.17 26.96 0.34
N ILE A 256 0.13 26.95 0.01
CA ILE A 256 0.88 28.17 -0.33
C ILE A 256 0.52 28.61 -1.74
N GLU A 257 0.06 29.86 -1.90
CA GLU A 257 -0.34 30.43 -3.20
C GLU A 257 0.71 31.34 -3.82
N THR A 258 1.58 31.94 -2.99
CA THR A 258 2.59 32.91 -3.45
C THR A 258 3.87 32.79 -2.65
N ILE A 259 5.00 33.06 -3.31
CA ILE A 259 6.28 33.27 -2.63
C ILE A 259 6.36 34.76 -2.22
N PRO A 260 6.59 35.08 -0.93
CA PRO A 260 6.56 36.46 -0.45
C PRO A 260 7.73 37.31 -0.95
N ASP A 261 7.49 38.61 -1.11
CA ASP A 261 8.52 39.62 -1.38
C ASP A 261 9.18 40.05 -0.06
N TYR A 262 10.02 39.17 0.50
CA TYR A 262 10.70 39.35 1.78
C TYR A 262 12.22 39.49 1.62
N VAL A 263 12.83 40.37 2.41
CA VAL A 263 14.29 40.60 2.45
C VAL A 263 14.82 40.22 3.83
N PHE A 264 15.62 39.15 3.90
CA PHE A 264 16.25 38.71 5.16
C PHE A 264 17.31 39.69 5.65
N LYS A 265 17.46 39.88 6.98
CA LYS A 265 18.40 40.87 7.55
C LYS A 265 19.86 40.50 7.29
N SER A 266 20.16 39.21 7.21
CA SER A 266 21.45 38.67 6.83
C SER A 266 21.24 37.66 5.69
N LYS A 267 22.28 37.46 4.89
CA LYS A 267 22.22 36.52 3.77
C LYS A 267 21.99 35.11 4.29
N ARG A 268 20.87 34.49 3.91
CA ARG A 268 20.53 33.10 4.28
C ARG A 268 20.81 32.13 3.14
N GLY A 269 21.11 30.87 3.48
CA GLY A 269 21.41 29.82 2.53
C GLY A 269 20.65 28.54 2.84
N LEU A 270 19.95 27.99 1.85
CA LEU A 270 19.30 26.68 1.93
C LEU A 270 19.95 25.74 0.92
N ASP A 271 20.21 24.52 1.35
CA ASP A 271 20.56 23.44 0.43
C ASP A 271 19.31 22.98 -0.34
N LYS A 272 18.15 22.92 0.33
CA LYS A 272 16.90 22.50 -0.29
C LYS A 272 15.70 23.29 0.23
N LEU A 273 14.89 23.79 -0.71
CA LEU A 273 13.55 24.32 -0.47
C LEU A 273 12.54 23.53 -1.32
N ASP A 274 11.66 22.79 -0.66
CA ASP A 274 10.61 22.01 -1.32
C ASP A 274 9.24 22.69 -1.19
N LEU A 275 8.77 23.30 -2.28
CA LEU A 275 7.46 23.94 -2.42
C LEU A 275 6.54 23.16 -3.37
N ALA A 276 6.82 21.87 -3.62
CA ALA A 276 6.00 21.07 -4.52
C ALA A 276 4.57 20.86 -4.00
N ASP A 277 3.61 20.51 -4.86
CA ASP A 277 2.21 20.20 -4.50
C ASP A 277 1.56 21.31 -3.64
N ASN A 278 1.75 22.57 -4.05
CA ASN A 278 1.13 23.74 -3.45
C ASN A 278 0.16 24.39 -4.46
N ALA A 279 -0.28 25.61 -4.18
CA ALA A 279 -1.21 26.35 -5.03
C ALA A 279 -0.56 27.54 -5.76
N ILE A 280 0.76 27.49 -6.01
CA ILE A 280 1.51 28.62 -6.58
C ILE A 280 1.11 28.83 -8.05
N ARG A 281 0.50 29.97 -8.37
CA ARG A 281 0.00 30.28 -9.72
C ARG A 281 0.98 31.10 -10.56
N GLU A 282 1.77 31.94 -9.91
CA GLU A 282 2.70 32.84 -10.57
C GLU A 282 3.92 33.13 -9.68
N ILE A 283 5.02 33.47 -10.33
CA ILE A 283 6.23 34.00 -9.70
C ILE A 283 6.53 35.30 -10.44
N THR A 284 6.27 36.45 -9.82
CA THR A 284 6.24 37.76 -10.51
C THR A 284 7.56 38.52 -10.46
N LYS A 285 8.41 38.22 -9.48
CA LYS A 285 9.71 38.87 -9.25
C LYS A 285 10.79 37.85 -8.88
N THR A 286 12.01 38.34 -8.63
CA THR A 286 13.09 37.54 -8.05
C THR A 286 12.65 36.92 -6.72
N ILE A 287 12.83 35.61 -6.59
CA ILE A 287 12.43 34.85 -5.39
C ILE A 287 13.14 35.40 -4.14
N PHE A 288 12.37 35.72 -3.09
CA PHE A 288 12.82 36.42 -1.86
C PHE A 288 13.69 37.65 -2.13
N ASN A 289 13.41 38.38 -3.21
CA ASN A 289 14.15 39.56 -3.66
C ASN A 289 15.68 39.36 -3.76
N GLY A 290 16.13 38.11 -3.99
CA GLY A 290 17.53 37.74 -4.06
C GLY A 290 18.29 37.73 -2.72
N SER A 291 17.60 37.83 -1.58
CA SER A 291 18.19 37.84 -0.23
C SER A 291 18.58 36.46 0.32
N ILE A 292 18.23 35.39 -0.40
CA ILE A 292 18.53 34.00 -0.05
C ILE A 292 19.20 33.26 -1.20
N THR A 293 20.13 32.35 -0.88
CA THR A 293 20.72 31.41 -1.85
C THR A 293 20.15 30.02 -1.67
N ILE A 294 19.65 29.39 -2.74
CA ILE A 294 19.09 28.04 -2.72
C ILE A 294 19.85 27.15 -3.71
N LYS A 295 20.28 25.95 -3.29
CA LYS A 295 20.95 24.98 -4.19
C LYS A 295 19.96 24.09 -4.94
N GLU A 296 18.93 23.58 -4.26
CA GLU A 296 17.86 22.78 -4.86
C GLU A 296 16.49 23.41 -4.59
N LEU A 297 15.75 23.69 -5.67
CA LEU A 297 14.40 24.26 -5.61
C LEU A 297 13.41 23.33 -6.28
N TYR A 298 12.39 22.91 -5.54
CA TYR A 298 11.27 22.11 -6.05
C TYR A 298 10.01 22.96 -6.08
N LEU A 299 9.44 23.12 -7.27
CA LEU A 299 8.19 23.82 -7.55
C LEU A 299 7.20 22.89 -8.25
N ASP A 300 7.39 21.58 -8.15
CA ASP A 300 6.59 20.58 -8.84
C ASP A 300 5.11 20.65 -8.46
N TYR A 301 4.20 20.23 -9.35
CA TYR A 301 2.75 20.15 -9.04
C TYR A 301 2.16 21.48 -8.52
N ASN A 302 2.57 22.58 -9.15
CA ASN A 302 1.98 23.89 -8.93
C ASN A 302 1.26 24.35 -10.21
N TYR A 303 0.76 25.59 -10.22
CA TYR A 303 -0.04 26.14 -11.31
C TYR A 303 0.71 27.19 -12.13
N VAL A 304 2.05 27.22 -12.07
CA VAL A 304 2.89 28.26 -12.69
C VAL A 304 2.78 28.21 -14.21
N ARG A 305 2.41 29.35 -14.83
CA ARG A 305 2.17 29.47 -16.28
C ARG A 305 3.36 29.96 -17.11
N SER A 306 4.23 30.75 -16.49
CA SER A 306 5.40 31.37 -17.12
C SER A 306 6.45 31.75 -16.09
N LEU A 307 7.70 31.91 -16.54
CA LEU A 307 8.79 32.45 -15.72
C LEU A 307 9.24 33.82 -16.27
N PRO A 308 9.27 34.88 -15.45
CA PRO A 308 9.72 36.21 -15.87
C PRO A 308 11.24 36.31 -15.92
N ALA A 309 11.74 37.39 -16.52
CA ALA A 309 13.16 37.70 -16.57
C ALA A 309 13.80 37.76 -15.17
N GLN A 310 15.01 37.19 -15.01
CA GLN A 310 15.83 37.27 -13.79
C GLN A 310 15.18 36.73 -12.51
N VAL A 311 14.21 35.82 -12.62
CA VAL A 311 13.48 35.25 -11.47
C VAL A 311 14.40 34.54 -10.45
N PHE A 312 15.53 33.99 -10.90
CA PHE A 312 16.52 33.30 -10.05
C PHE A 312 17.81 34.10 -9.82
N ARG A 313 17.78 35.43 -10.04
CA ARG A 313 18.97 36.28 -9.86
C ARG A 313 19.46 36.25 -8.41
N GLY A 314 20.78 36.14 -8.24
CA GLY A 314 21.42 36.10 -6.92
C GLY A 314 21.44 34.72 -6.25
N MET A 315 20.94 33.68 -6.93
CA MET A 315 20.90 32.30 -6.43
C MET A 315 22.04 31.43 -6.96
N ASN A 316 22.40 30.40 -6.19
CA ASN A 316 23.38 29.37 -6.58
C ASN A 316 22.67 28.06 -6.93
N LEU A 317 21.67 28.14 -7.81
CA LEU A 317 20.76 27.03 -8.09
C LEU A 317 21.45 25.94 -8.91
N GLY A 318 21.67 24.77 -8.31
CA GLY A 318 22.25 23.60 -8.95
C GLY A 318 21.20 22.66 -9.55
N ARG A 319 20.00 22.61 -8.95
CA ARG A 319 18.89 21.77 -9.41
C ARG A 319 17.57 22.53 -9.36
N LEU A 320 16.82 22.51 -10.46
CA LEU A 320 15.50 23.12 -10.57
C LEU A 320 14.49 22.09 -11.06
N HIS A 321 13.49 21.83 -10.23
CA HIS A 321 12.36 20.96 -10.56
C HIS A 321 11.09 21.80 -10.71
N MET A 322 10.52 21.78 -11.91
CA MET A 322 9.26 22.45 -12.24
C MET A 322 8.33 21.48 -12.96
N THR A 323 8.38 20.22 -12.58
CA THR A 323 7.51 19.21 -13.18
C THR A 323 6.07 19.52 -12.84
N ASN A 324 5.19 19.08 -13.71
CA ASN A 324 3.77 19.18 -13.46
C ASN A 324 3.21 20.57 -13.16
N ASN A 325 3.70 21.57 -13.88
CA ASN A 325 3.17 22.93 -13.86
C ASN A 325 2.30 23.21 -15.10
N ARG A 326 2.02 24.49 -15.35
CA ARG A 326 1.29 24.98 -16.53
C ARG A 326 2.17 25.81 -17.46
N LEU A 327 3.50 25.58 -17.46
CA LEU A 327 4.44 26.42 -18.20
C LEU A 327 4.18 26.35 -19.70
N LYS A 328 3.84 27.48 -20.30
CA LYS A 328 3.69 27.64 -21.76
C LYS A 328 4.90 28.30 -22.40
N HIS A 329 5.59 29.16 -21.66
CA HIS A 329 6.76 29.90 -22.12
C HIS A 329 7.63 30.31 -20.94
N LEU A 330 8.93 30.49 -21.20
CA LEU A 330 9.91 31.07 -20.30
C LEU A 330 10.46 32.32 -20.99
N ASP A 331 10.59 33.42 -20.26
CA ASP A 331 11.31 34.59 -20.78
C ASP A 331 12.78 34.23 -21.09
N ASP A 332 13.34 34.77 -22.17
CA ASP A 332 14.71 34.48 -22.62
C ASP A 332 15.76 34.81 -21.53
N LYS A 333 15.44 35.72 -20.62
CA LYS A 333 16.28 36.14 -19.49
C LYS A 333 15.89 35.48 -18.16
N ALA A 334 14.98 34.52 -18.14
CA ALA A 334 14.46 33.91 -16.90
C ALA A 334 15.57 33.22 -16.07
N LEU A 335 16.47 32.49 -16.74
CA LEU A 335 17.54 31.72 -16.08
C LEU A 335 18.85 32.51 -15.87
N ILE A 336 18.85 33.84 -16.05
CA ILE A 336 20.02 34.68 -15.77
C ILE A 336 20.43 34.51 -14.30
N GLY A 337 21.73 34.28 -14.08
CA GLY A 337 22.32 34.04 -12.77
C GLY A 337 22.48 32.56 -12.41
N THR A 338 21.76 31.65 -13.08
CA THR A 338 21.86 30.19 -12.81
C THR A 338 22.91 29.48 -13.67
N GLY A 339 23.32 30.08 -14.80
CA GLY A 339 24.22 29.50 -15.78
C GLY A 339 25.51 28.82 -15.27
N PRO A 340 26.23 29.38 -14.27
CA PRO A 340 27.46 28.77 -13.74
C PRO A 340 27.21 27.67 -12.67
N TYR A 341 25.96 27.42 -12.30
CA TYR A 341 25.60 26.50 -11.21
C TYR A 341 24.66 25.37 -11.65
N LEU A 342 23.69 25.64 -12.54
CA LEU A 342 22.61 24.73 -12.84
C LEU A 342 23.10 23.49 -13.61
N GLU A 343 22.98 22.32 -12.97
CA GLU A 343 23.39 21.03 -13.52
C GLU A 343 22.20 20.15 -13.91
N LEU A 344 21.04 20.34 -13.27
CA LEU A 344 19.80 19.61 -13.55
C LEU A 344 18.63 20.58 -13.73
N LEU A 345 17.91 20.42 -14.84
CA LEU A 345 16.66 21.12 -15.12
C LEU A 345 15.59 20.11 -15.51
N ASP A 346 14.50 20.10 -14.74
CA ASP A 346 13.35 19.25 -15.00
C ASP A 346 12.09 20.07 -15.26
N LEU A 347 11.61 19.96 -16.51
CA LEU A 347 10.44 20.63 -17.06
C LEU A 347 9.37 19.61 -17.50
N GLU A 348 9.41 18.39 -16.96
CA GLU A 348 8.43 17.35 -17.27
C GLU A 348 6.98 17.83 -17.13
N ASN A 349 6.15 17.44 -18.09
CA ASN A 349 4.70 17.54 -17.99
C ASN A 349 4.21 18.99 -17.83
N ASN A 350 4.64 19.83 -18.77
CA ASN A 350 4.23 21.21 -18.96
C ASN A 350 3.59 21.38 -20.37
N PHE A 351 3.38 22.61 -20.83
CA PHE A 351 2.74 22.92 -22.11
C PHE A 351 3.72 23.59 -23.10
N LEU A 352 5.02 23.27 -23.02
CA LEU A 352 6.03 23.85 -23.90
C LEU A 352 5.91 23.25 -25.30
N ASN A 353 6.02 24.08 -26.34
CA ASN A 353 5.94 23.65 -27.75
C ASN A 353 7.30 23.67 -28.48
N ARG A 354 8.34 24.19 -27.83
CA ARG A 354 9.72 24.30 -28.35
C ARG A 354 10.72 24.34 -27.20
N ILE A 355 11.99 24.15 -27.49
CA ILE A 355 13.07 24.36 -26.51
C ILE A 355 13.15 25.86 -26.15
N PRO A 356 13.18 26.23 -24.85
CA PRO A 356 13.28 27.64 -24.46
C PRO A 356 14.64 28.26 -24.78
N LYS A 357 14.66 29.45 -25.40
CA LYS A 357 15.91 30.21 -25.64
C LYS A 357 16.64 30.59 -24.35
N ALA A 358 15.92 30.64 -23.24
CA ALA A 358 16.47 30.82 -21.90
C ALA A 358 17.53 29.78 -21.51
N LEU A 359 17.66 28.66 -22.24
CA LEU A 359 18.71 27.67 -21.97
C LEU A 359 20.10 28.07 -22.51
N LYS A 360 20.19 29.03 -23.45
CA LYS A 360 21.48 29.46 -24.08
C LYS A 360 22.53 30.00 -23.11
N GLN A 361 22.10 30.35 -21.90
CA GLN A 361 22.93 30.86 -20.81
C GLN A 361 23.45 29.75 -19.88
N LEU A 362 22.94 28.53 -19.99
CA LEU A 362 23.35 27.38 -19.19
C LEU A 362 24.58 26.72 -19.82
N LYS A 363 25.68 26.69 -19.08
CA LYS A 363 26.97 26.11 -19.53
C LYS A 363 27.37 24.84 -18.79
N ARG A 364 26.63 24.48 -17.75
CA ARG A 364 26.90 23.32 -16.87
C ARG A 364 25.75 22.31 -16.80
N LEU A 365 24.74 22.47 -17.64
CA LEU A 365 23.57 21.59 -17.65
C LEU A 365 23.97 20.18 -18.09
N LYS A 366 23.96 19.22 -17.16
CA LYS A 366 24.33 17.82 -17.39
C LYS A 366 23.10 16.94 -17.60
N TYR A 367 21.98 17.28 -16.96
CA TYR A 367 20.75 16.50 -16.96
C TYR A 367 19.60 17.42 -17.38
N PHE A 368 19.01 17.13 -18.54
CA PHE A 368 17.89 17.89 -19.05
C PHE A 368 16.69 16.98 -19.31
N TYR A 369 15.62 17.21 -18.55
CA TYR A 369 14.38 16.47 -18.64
C TYR A 369 13.26 17.40 -19.09
N ILE A 370 12.67 17.12 -20.24
CA ILE A 370 11.49 17.83 -20.76
C ILE A 370 10.41 16.87 -21.32
N PRO A 371 10.17 15.69 -20.70
CA PRO A 371 9.18 14.79 -21.23
C PRO A 371 7.75 15.32 -21.06
N ASN A 372 6.82 14.75 -21.84
CA ASN A 372 5.39 15.06 -21.78
C ASN A 372 5.08 16.55 -22.00
N ASN A 373 5.72 17.14 -23.01
CA ASN A 373 5.41 18.48 -23.49
C ASN A 373 4.81 18.36 -24.92
N ASN A 374 4.68 19.48 -25.62
CA ASN A 374 4.12 19.56 -26.97
C ASN A 374 5.19 19.88 -28.03
N ILE A 375 6.44 19.43 -27.81
CA ILE A 375 7.58 19.75 -28.68
C ILE A 375 7.52 18.89 -29.94
N SER A 376 7.51 19.51 -31.11
CA SER A 376 7.56 18.80 -32.41
C SER A 376 8.83 19.07 -33.19
N ASP A 377 9.50 20.18 -32.91
CA ASP A 377 10.66 20.67 -33.66
C ASP A 377 11.75 21.16 -32.70
N ILE A 378 13.00 20.87 -33.03
CA ILE A 378 14.20 21.21 -32.25
C ILE A 378 15.20 21.83 -33.23
N GLN A 379 15.61 23.07 -32.98
CA GLN A 379 16.53 23.81 -33.83
C GLN A 379 17.98 23.34 -33.61
N ASP A 380 18.82 23.50 -34.63
CA ASP A 380 20.22 23.06 -34.64
C ASP A 380 21.07 23.68 -33.51
N ASP A 381 20.72 24.88 -33.02
CA ASP A 381 21.45 25.62 -31.99
C ASP A 381 20.83 25.52 -30.59
N ASP A 382 19.75 24.74 -30.41
CA ASP A 382 18.99 24.69 -29.15
C ASP A 382 19.82 24.17 -27.95
N PHE A 383 20.81 23.31 -28.19
CA PHE A 383 21.67 22.71 -27.14
C PHE A 383 23.11 23.23 -27.14
N GLU A 384 23.45 24.17 -28.04
CA GLU A 384 24.83 24.60 -28.31
C GLU A 384 25.59 25.00 -27.03
N SER A 385 24.95 25.72 -26.10
CA SER A 385 25.61 26.28 -24.92
C SER A 385 26.03 25.24 -23.88
N PHE A 386 25.42 24.04 -23.87
CA PHE A 386 25.71 22.96 -22.91
C PHE A 386 25.99 21.60 -23.58
N ALA A 387 26.04 21.54 -24.91
CA ALA A 387 26.27 20.29 -25.67
C ALA A 387 27.49 19.51 -25.16
N SER A 388 28.63 20.19 -24.95
CA SER A 388 29.90 19.57 -24.52
C SER A 388 29.90 18.99 -23.09
N VAL A 389 28.86 19.26 -22.30
CA VAL A 389 28.72 18.79 -20.90
C VAL A 389 27.48 17.94 -20.65
N LEU A 390 26.52 17.91 -21.59
CA LEU A 390 25.28 17.16 -21.47
C LEU A 390 25.57 15.65 -21.36
N LYS A 391 25.01 15.01 -20.33
CA LYS A 391 25.19 13.57 -20.04
C LYS A 391 23.92 12.77 -20.26
N ALA A 392 22.77 13.34 -19.90
CA ALA A 392 21.47 12.69 -20.06
C ALA A 392 20.42 13.65 -20.58
N LEU A 393 19.66 13.18 -21.57
CA LEU A 393 18.58 13.92 -22.21
C LEU A 393 17.32 13.06 -22.27
N SER A 394 16.21 13.57 -21.74
CA SER A 394 14.88 12.98 -21.96
C SER A 394 13.95 13.99 -22.61
N ILE A 395 13.54 13.67 -23.84
CA ILE A 395 12.50 14.40 -24.60
C ILE A 395 11.37 13.42 -24.95
N SER A 396 11.18 12.41 -24.10
CA SER A 396 10.12 11.42 -24.31
C SER A 396 8.71 12.04 -24.22
N ARG A 397 7.70 11.41 -24.81
CA ARG A 397 6.30 11.90 -24.77
C ARG A 397 6.13 13.29 -25.39
N ASN A 398 6.80 13.53 -26.51
CA ASN A 398 6.65 14.73 -27.31
C ASN A 398 6.10 14.31 -28.69
N LYS A 399 6.29 15.15 -29.71
CA LYS A 399 5.77 14.94 -31.07
C LYS A 399 6.90 14.82 -32.09
N LEU A 400 8.09 14.38 -31.69
CA LEU A 400 9.24 14.24 -32.58
C LEU A 400 9.00 13.15 -33.63
N GLU A 401 9.27 13.45 -34.90
CA GLU A 401 9.14 12.49 -36.01
C GLU A 401 10.49 11.88 -36.43
N VAL A 402 11.60 12.50 -36.01
CA VAL A 402 12.97 12.09 -36.28
C VAL A 402 13.84 12.30 -35.04
N ILE A 403 15.01 11.65 -34.99
CA ILE A 403 16.04 11.98 -34.01
C ILE A 403 16.66 13.33 -34.41
N PRO A 404 16.79 14.31 -33.49
CA PRO A 404 17.28 15.65 -33.81
C PRO A 404 18.81 15.67 -33.95
N PHE A 405 19.33 14.99 -34.97
CA PHE A 405 20.76 14.79 -35.20
C PHE A 405 21.56 16.11 -35.15
N ASN A 406 21.14 17.14 -35.90
CA ASN A 406 21.88 18.40 -35.99
C ASN A 406 22.03 19.11 -34.63
N ALA A 407 20.98 19.10 -33.79
CA ALA A 407 21.02 19.70 -32.47
C ALA A 407 21.91 18.90 -31.49
N LEU A 408 22.09 17.60 -31.74
CA LEU A 408 22.89 16.69 -30.91
C LEU A 408 24.34 16.56 -31.39
N LYS A 409 24.71 17.09 -32.55
CA LYS A 409 26.02 16.86 -33.20
C LYS A 409 27.25 17.11 -32.31
N ASP A 410 27.15 18.07 -31.39
CA ASP A 410 28.23 18.47 -30.47
C ASP A 410 28.10 17.86 -29.05
N CYS A 411 27.08 17.01 -28.82
CA CYS A 411 26.77 16.41 -27.53
C CYS A 411 27.66 15.19 -27.19
N ASN A 412 28.98 15.36 -27.28
CA ASN A 412 29.97 14.27 -27.24
C ASN A 412 30.15 13.60 -25.86
N LYS A 413 29.38 14.01 -24.85
CA LYS A 413 29.32 13.36 -23.52
C LYS A 413 27.97 12.72 -23.22
N LEU A 414 27.03 12.76 -24.17
CA LEU A 414 25.71 12.19 -24.01
C LEU A 414 25.84 10.67 -23.89
N SER A 415 25.46 10.14 -22.73
CA SER A 415 25.50 8.71 -22.44
C SER A 415 24.12 8.10 -22.29
N HIS A 416 23.09 8.90 -22.02
CA HIS A 416 21.71 8.43 -21.85
C HIS A 416 20.76 9.29 -22.68
N LEU A 417 20.06 8.66 -23.63
CA LEU A 417 19.05 9.31 -24.45
C LEU A 417 17.70 8.60 -24.33
N ASN A 418 16.70 9.33 -23.85
CA ASN A 418 15.31 8.86 -23.82
C ASN A 418 14.44 9.70 -24.75
N ILE A 419 14.05 9.09 -25.87
CA ILE A 419 13.20 9.64 -26.92
C ILE A 419 11.97 8.75 -27.16
N GLY A 420 11.60 7.93 -26.18
CA GLY A 420 10.41 7.10 -26.25
C GLY A 420 9.11 7.92 -26.29
N TYR A 421 8.00 7.30 -26.67
CA TYR A 421 6.69 7.96 -26.79
C TYR A 421 6.69 9.17 -27.74
N ASN A 422 7.43 9.09 -28.83
CA ASN A 422 7.40 10.07 -29.90
C ASN A 422 6.72 9.46 -31.14
N ARG A 423 6.95 10.05 -32.31
CA ARG A 423 6.36 9.63 -33.59
C ARG A 423 7.44 9.15 -34.58
N ILE A 424 8.59 8.73 -34.07
CA ILE A 424 9.74 8.33 -34.90
C ILE A 424 9.39 7.05 -35.65
N ALA A 425 9.36 7.11 -36.98
CA ALA A 425 8.95 5.99 -37.82
C ALA A 425 10.13 5.14 -38.33
N ARG A 426 11.33 5.74 -38.40
CA ARG A 426 12.55 5.11 -38.89
C ARG A 426 13.77 5.68 -38.16
N ILE A 427 14.83 4.88 -38.10
CA ILE A 427 16.15 5.28 -37.62
C ILE A 427 17.20 4.79 -38.61
N ASN A 428 18.25 5.58 -38.82
CA ASN A 428 19.37 5.27 -39.72
C ASN A 428 20.71 5.43 -39.00
N GLU A 429 21.78 4.88 -39.57
CA GLU A 429 23.15 5.01 -39.04
C GLU A 429 23.55 6.49 -38.81
N SER A 430 23.21 7.37 -39.76
CA SER A 430 23.55 8.79 -39.73
C SER A 430 22.91 9.56 -38.57
N ASP A 431 21.80 9.07 -37.99
CA ASP A 431 21.10 9.75 -36.91
C ASP A 431 21.96 9.86 -35.63
N PHE A 432 22.96 8.99 -35.49
CA PHE A 432 23.85 8.89 -34.34
C PHE A 432 25.28 9.35 -34.63
N GLU A 433 25.54 9.93 -35.79
CA GLU A 433 26.88 10.36 -36.17
C GLU A 433 27.41 11.48 -35.24
N SER A 434 28.73 11.55 -35.04
CA SER A 434 29.43 12.50 -34.16
C SER A 434 29.20 12.37 -32.64
N TRP A 435 28.00 12.03 -32.16
CA TRP A 435 27.67 12.01 -30.73
C TRP A 435 27.37 10.61 -30.16
N GLY A 436 27.06 9.62 -31.02
CA GLY A 436 26.64 8.28 -30.61
C GLY A 436 27.73 7.41 -29.95
N GLU A 437 29.02 7.75 -30.11
CA GLU A 437 30.13 6.88 -29.69
C GLU A 437 30.19 6.59 -28.19
N ARG A 438 29.64 7.48 -27.36
CA ARG A 438 29.59 7.34 -25.88
C ARG A 438 28.21 6.98 -25.35
N LEU A 439 27.24 6.73 -26.23
CA LEU A 439 25.88 6.43 -25.85
C LEU A 439 25.82 5.03 -25.23
N ASN A 440 25.44 4.96 -23.95
CA ASN A 440 25.30 3.71 -23.20
C ASN A 440 23.84 3.25 -23.15
N THR A 441 22.90 4.18 -23.04
CA THR A 441 21.46 3.87 -22.91
C THR A 441 20.67 4.61 -23.99
N LEU A 442 19.91 3.86 -24.78
CA LEU A 442 19.00 4.38 -25.80
C LEU A 442 17.59 3.80 -25.60
N ILE A 443 16.64 4.70 -25.27
CA ILE A 443 15.25 4.34 -25.05
C ILE A 443 14.41 4.87 -26.21
N LEU A 444 13.96 3.96 -27.07
CA LEU A 444 13.13 4.19 -28.26
C LEU A 444 11.71 3.62 -28.13
N ARG A 445 11.32 3.22 -26.92
CA ARG A 445 10.01 2.58 -26.66
C ARG A 445 8.83 3.44 -27.10
N HIS A 446 7.75 2.81 -27.56
CA HIS A 446 6.51 3.48 -27.99
C HIS A 446 6.74 4.56 -29.05
N ASN A 447 7.48 4.22 -30.11
CA ASN A 447 7.57 5.02 -31.32
C ASN A 447 6.76 4.33 -32.44
N LYS A 448 7.00 4.71 -33.69
CA LYS A 448 6.34 4.14 -34.87
C LYS A 448 7.29 3.26 -35.69
N LEU A 449 8.32 2.68 -35.08
CA LEU A 449 9.30 1.87 -35.78
C LEU A 449 8.63 0.60 -36.31
N THR A 450 8.81 0.33 -37.61
CA THR A 450 8.30 -0.88 -38.29
C THR A 450 9.38 -1.83 -38.76
N GLU A 451 10.59 -1.32 -38.98
CA GLU A 451 11.74 -2.09 -39.45
C GLU A 451 13.04 -1.61 -38.80
N LEU A 452 14.03 -2.52 -38.72
CA LEU A 452 15.42 -2.20 -38.40
C LEU A 452 16.32 -2.66 -39.53
N GLN A 453 17.06 -1.71 -40.11
CA GLN A 453 17.96 -1.95 -41.24
C GLN A 453 19.33 -2.48 -40.77
N ALA A 454 20.13 -2.98 -41.72
CA ALA A 454 21.47 -3.47 -41.45
C ALA A 454 22.37 -2.36 -40.86
N ASN A 455 23.16 -2.69 -39.84
CA ASN A 455 24.16 -1.80 -39.22
C ASN A 455 23.62 -0.46 -38.69
N VAL A 456 22.33 -0.38 -38.37
CA VAL A 456 21.69 0.88 -37.91
C VAL A 456 22.33 1.47 -36.65
N PHE A 457 22.99 0.64 -35.83
CA PHE A 457 23.66 1.03 -34.58
C PHE A 457 25.19 1.13 -34.71
N ARG A 458 25.74 1.18 -35.92
CA ARG A 458 27.20 1.22 -36.14
C ARG A 458 27.91 2.38 -35.47
N LYS A 459 27.24 3.53 -35.35
CA LYS A 459 27.75 4.74 -34.67
C LYS A 459 27.51 4.74 -33.15
N THR A 460 26.92 3.68 -32.58
CA THR A 460 26.69 3.52 -31.13
C THR A 460 27.30 2.21 -30.59
N PRO A 461 28.61 1.95 -30.76
CA PRO A 461 29.22 0.65 -30.41
C PRO A 461 29.36 0.40 -28.90
N GLN A 462 29.17 1.44 -28.07
CA GLN A 462 29.24 1.38 -26.60
C GLN A 462 27.87 1.17 -25.94
N LEU A 463 26.82 0.96 -26.73
CA LEU A 463 25.47 0.81 -26.20
C LEU A 463 25.39 -0.43 -25.30
N LYS A 464 24.95 -0.22 -24.07
CA LYS A 464 24.73 -1.26 -23.05
C LYS A 464 23.25 -1.56 -22.87
N GLU A 465 22.37 -0.58 -23.02
CA GLU A 465 20.94 -0.73 -22.81
C GLU A 465 20.16 -0.20 -24.02
N LEU A 466 19.32 -1.06 -24.60
CA LEU A 466 18.45 -0.73 -25.72
C LEU A 466 17.01 -1.16 -25.44
N SER A 467 16.09 -0.20 -25.47
CA SER A 467 14.65 -0.48 -25.32
C SER A 467 13.89 -0.09 -26.60
N LEU A 468 13.35 -1.11 -27.27
CA LEU A 468 12.54 -1.02 -28.49
C LEU A 468 11.08 -1.41 -28.25
N SER A 469 10.70 -1.61 -26.99
CA SER A 469 9.36 -2.05 -26.58
C SER A 469 8.24 -1.14 -27.11
N PHE A 470 7.04 -1.68 -27.31
CA PHE A 470 5.86 -0.96 -27.82
C PHE A 470 6.03 -0.32 -29.21
N ASN A 471 6.93 -0.85 -30.05
CA ASN A 471 6.98 -0.55 -31.48
C ASN A 471 6.21 -1.62 -32.28
N LYS A 472 6.18 -1.53 -33.62
CA LYS A 472 5.49 -2.50 -34.48
C LYS A 472 6.48 -3.14 -35.47
N LEU A 473 7.54 -3.74 -34.94
CA LEU A 473 8.62 -4.31 -35.73
C LEU A 473 8.12 -5.56 -36.47
N ASN A 474 7.92 -5.40 -37.78
CA ASN A 474 7.55 -6.47 -38.70
C ASN A 474 8.80 -7.12 -39.32
N TYR A 475 9.91 -6.38 -39.39
CA TYR A 475 11.16 -6.86 -39.97
C TYR A 475 12.36 -6.36 -39.17
N ILE A 476 13.25 -7.28 -38.79
CA ILE A 476 14.54 -6.96 -38.18
C ILE A 476 15.61 -7.62 -39.06
N HIS A 477 16.42 -6.80 -39.73
CA HIS A 477 17.51 -7.32 -40.56
C HIS A 477 18.49 -8.15 -39.71
N LYS A 478 19.05 -9.24 -40.26
CA LYS A 478 20.00 -10.13 -39.56
C LYS A 478 21.23 -9.39 -39.01
N ASP A 479 21.67 -8.35 -39.72
CA ASP A 479 22.82 -7.52 -39.35
C ASP A 479 22.42 -6.23 -38.61
N ALA A 480 21.16 -6.09 -38.14
CA ALA A 480 20.71 -4.88 -37.46
C ALA A 480 21.48 -4.61 -36.16
N PHE A 481 21.84 -5.66 -35.43
CA PHE A 481 22.58 -5.58 -34.17
C PHE A 481 24.06 -5.99 -34.30
N ALA A 482 24.59 -6.02 -35.53
CA ALA A 482 25.95 -6.53 -35.80
C ALA A 482 27.04 -5.81 -35.00
N ASP A 483 26.91 -4.50 -34.77
CA ASP A 483 27.91 -3.67 -34.09
C ASP A 483 27.73 -3.57 -32.56
N LEU A 484 26.70 -4.19 -31.99
CA LEU A 484 26.32 -4.02 -30.57
C LEU A 484 26.96 -5.08 -29.64
N HIS A 485 28.27 -5.23 -29.70
CA HIS A 485 28.98 -6.28 -28.94
C HIS A 485 29.01 -6.07 -27.41
N HIS A 486 28.77 -4.84 -26.94
CA HIS A 486 28.75 -4.47 -25.52
C HIS A 486 27.34 -4.41 -24.93
N LEU A 487 26.31 -4.75 -25.70
CA LEU A 487 24.93 -4.66 -25.23
C LEU A 487 24.69 -5.67 -24.09
N GLU A 488 24.31 -5.14 -22.93
CA GLU A 488 24.06 -5.88 -21.70
C GLU A 488 22.55 -6.09 -21.49
N SER A 489 21.70 -5.17 -21.95
CA SER A 489 20.24 -5.23 -21.81
C SER A 489 19.52 -4.90 -23.11
N LEU A 490 18.63 -5.81 -23.52
CA LEU A 490 17.74 -5.64 -24.66
C LEU A 490 16.29 -5.91 -24.27
N GLU A 491 15.43 -4.93 -24.53
CA GLU A 491 13.99 -5.03 -24.25
C GLU A 491 13.15 -4.77 -25.49
N ILE A 492 12.36 -5.77 -25.90
CA ILE A 492 11.44 -5.70 -27.03
C ILE A 492 10.07 -6.26 -26.65
N SER A 493 9.47 -5.77 -25.56
CA SER A 493 8.12 -6.15 -25.13
C SER A 493 7.06 -5.48 -25.99
N PHE A 494 5.97 -6.17 -26.37
CA PHE A 494 4.94 -5.62 -27.28
C PHE A 494 5.55 -5.01 -28.57
N GLY A 495 6.62 -5.61 -29.10
CA GLY A 495 7.41 -5.01 -30.18
C GLY A 495 7.55 -5.88 -31.42
N VAL A 496 7.54 -7.21 -31.27
CA VAL A 496 7.80 -8.19 -32.33
C VAL A 496 6.50 -8.87 -32.74
N TYR A 497 6.15 -8.77 -34.03
CA TYR A 497 4.92 -9.38 -34.60
C TYR A 497 5.17 -10.72 -35.31
N SER A 498 6.33 -11.34 -35.06
CA SER A 498 6.67 -12.69 -35.53
C SER A 498 6.16 -13.76 -34.55
N GLU A 499 5.82 -14.94 -35.07
CA GLU A 499 5.54 -16.14 -34.24
C GLU A 499 6.82 -16.91 -33.87
N GLU A 500 7.94 -16.65 -34.56
CA GLU A 500 9.24 -17.29 -34.36
C GLU A 500 10.22 -16.38 -33.61
N PHE A 501 11.05 -16.97 -32.73
CA PHE A 501 12.09 -16.28 -31.99
C PHE A 501 13.18 -15.71 -32.93
N PRO A 502 13.56 -14.42 -32.82
CA PRO A 502 14.43 -13.75 -33.79
C PRO A 502 15.93 -14.07 -33.58
N LYS A 503 16.33 -15.35 -33.65
CA LYS A 503 17.69 -15.80 -33.31
C LYS A 503 18.81 -15.22 -34.18
N ASP A 504 18.56 -15.07 -35.49
CA ASP A 504 19.60 -14.67 -36.45
C ASP A 504 20.15 -13.26 -36.19
N CYS A 505 19.28 -12.30 -35.86
CA CYS A 505 19.72 -10.94 -35.59
C CYS A 505 20.30 -10.76 -34.18
N LEU A 506 19.93 -11.61 -33.22
CA LEU A 506 20.43 -11.54 -31.84
C LEU A 506 21.80 -12.22 -31.66
N LYS A 507 22.21 -13.09 -32.59
CA LYS A 507 23.48 -13.83 -32.57
C LYS A 507 24.74 -13.00 -32.23
N PRO A 508 24.90 -11.73 -32.67
CA PRO A 508 26.06 -10.91 -32.33
C PRO A 508 26.17 -10.46 -30.86
N LEU A 509 25.07 -10.52 -30.08
CA LEU A 509 24.92 -9.91 -28.76
C LEU A 509 25.52 -10.76 -27.61
N LYS A 510 26.82 -11.06 -27.68
CA LYS A 510 27.48 -11.97 -26.73
C LYS A 510 27.62 -11.44 -25.29
N SER A 511 27.48 -10.13 -25.09
CA SER A 511 27.58 -9.52 -23.75
C SER A 511 26.23 -9.43 -23.02
N LEU A 512 25.16 -9.98 -23.61
CA LEU A 512 23.81 -9.82 -23.09
C LEU A 512 23.65 -10.48 -21.73
N VAL A 513 23.23 -9.69 -20.75
CA VAL A 513 22.92 -10.09 -19.37
C VAL A 513 21.41 -10.18 -19.17
N TRP A 514 20.65 -9.31 -19.84
CA TRP A 514 19.21 -9.16 -19.69
C TRP A 514 18.50 -9.19 -21.05
N LEU A 515 17.63 -10.17 -21.26
CA LEU A 515 16.81 -10.30 -22.46
C LEU A 515 15.32 -10.37 -22.10
N SER A 516 14.55 -9.38 -22.54
CA SER A 516 13.09 -9.30 -22.36
C SER A 516 12.36 -9.26 -23.68
N LEU A 517 11.58 -10.30 -23.96
CA LEU A 517 10.73 -10.48 -25.14
C LEU A 517 9.30 -10.86 -24.72
N ASP A 518 8.86 -10.42 -23.53
CA ASP A 518 7.53 -10.64 -22.99
C ASP A 518 6.43 -9.92 -23.77
N ASN A 519 5.20 -10.42 -23.69
CA ASN A 519 4.03 -9.82 -24.35
C ASN A 519 4.21 -9.64 -25.88
N ASN A 520 4.83 -10.62 -26.54
CA ASN A 520 4.85 -10.73 -28.01
C ASN A 520 3.98 -11.91 -28.47
N HIS A 521 4.12 -12.33 -29.73
CA HIS A 521 3.31 -13.38 -30.35
C HIS A 521 4.07 -14.71 -30.54
N LEU A 522 5.17 -14.92 -29.83
CA LEU A 522 6.06 -16.06 -30.04
C LEU A 522 5.38 -17.38 -29.66
N ARG A 523 5.41 -18.37 -30.57
CA ARG A 523 4.86 -19.73 -30.37
C ARG A 523 5.93 -20.79 -30.17
N SER A 524 7.10 -20.60 -30.76
CA SER A 524 8.21 -21.54 -30.71
C SER A 524 9.54 -20.84 -30.43
N ILE A 525 10.45 -21.61 -29.84
CA ILE A 525 11.85 -21.27 -29.65
C ILE A 525 12.68 -22.51 -30.00
N ASP A 526 13.74 -22.34 -30.79
CA ASP A 526 14.62 -23.45 -31.17
C ASP A 526 15.68 -23.70 -30.11
N SER A 527 16.21 -24.93 -30.04
CA SER A 527 17.21 -25.34 -29.05
C SER A 527 18.50 -24.52 -29.09
N ASP A 528 18.92 -24.01 -30.25
CA ASP A 528 20.15 -23.24 -30.41
C ASP A 528 19.96 -21.72 -30.23
N SER A 529 18.74 -21.26 -29.94
CA SER A 529 18.37 -19.84 -29.93
C SER A 529 19.16 -19.00 -28.92
N LEU A 530 19.59 -19.59 -27.80
CA LEU A 530 20.28 -18.88 -26.71
C LEU A 530 21.79 -19.19 -26.63
N ILE A 531 22.32 -20.08 -27.48
CA ILE A 531 23.67 -20.65 -27.34
C ILE A 531 24.82 -19.61 -27.34
N ASN A 532 24.57 -18.39 -27.85
CA ASN A 532 25.56 -17.32 -27.90
C ASN A 532 25.55 -16.39 -26.67
N PHE A 533 24.59 -16.53 -25.75
CA PHE A 533 24.41 -15.63 -24.60
C PHE A 533 25.01 -16.21 -23.31
N ASN A 534 26.33 -16.33 -23.28
CA ASN A 534 27.03 -16.96 -22.15
C ASN A 534 27.07 -16.12 -20.85
N LYS A 535 26.71 -14.84 -20.93
CA LYS A 535 26.58 -13.94 -19.76
C LYS A 535 25.14 -13.71 -19.31
N LEU A 536 24.18 -14.40 -19.92
CA LEU A 536 22.76 -14.17 -19.68
C LEU A 536 22.42 -14.52 -18.23
N GLN A 537 21.88 -13.55 -17.49
CA GLN A 537 21.44 -13.71 -16.10
C GLN A 537 19.92 -13.67 -15.98
N TYR A 538 19.24 -12.93 -16.86
CA TYR A 538 17.79 -12.75 -16.86
C TYR A 538 17.20 -13.03 -18.24
N PHE A 539 16.23 -13.94 -18.29
CA PHE A 539 15.51 -14.30 -19.51
C PHE A 539 14.00 -14.25 -19.28
N ASN A 540 13.29 -13.43 -20.07
CA ASN A 540 11.85 -13.25 -19.93
C ASN A 540 11.10 -13.38 -21.27
N LEU A 541 10.21 -14.38 -21.30
CA LEU A 541 9.25 -14.66 -22.38
C LEU A 541 7.81 -14.74 -21.86
N GLU A 542 7.50 -14.10 -20.72
CA GLU A 542 6.16 -14.06 -20.14
C GLU A 542 5.10 -13.54 -21.13
N SER A 543 3.87 -14.05 -21.04
CA SER A 543 2.73 -13.60 -21.86
C SER A 543 2.96 -13.70 -23.38
N ASN A 544 3.68 -14.73 -23.82
CA ASN A 544 3.74 -15.17 -25.22
C ASN A 544 2.79 -16.36 -25.43
N ARG A 545 3.04 -17.19 -26.45
CA ARG A 545 2.22 -18.36 -26.80
C ARG A 545 3.08 -19.62 -26.87
N VAL A 546 4.22 -19.65 -26.18
CA VAL A 546 5.20 -20.75 -26.27
C VAL A 546 4.57 -22.04 -25.77
N GLU A 547 4.59 -23.08 -26.60
CA GLU A 547 3.93 -24.36 -26.30
C GLU A 547 4.84 -25.37 -25.59
N ARG A 548 6.16 -25.29 -25.83
CA ARG A 548 7.17 -26.19 -25.26
C ARG A 548 8.50 -25.49 -25.04
N ILE A 549 9.28 -25.98 -24.09
CA ILE A 549 10.68 -25.59 -23.87
C ILE A 549 11.55 -26.73 -24.42
N PRO A 550 12.36 -26.52 -25.47
CA PRO A 550 13.30 -27.53 -25.94
C PRO A 550 14.33 -27.88 -24.85
N ASN A 551 14.68 -29.15 -24.69
CA ASN A 551 15.61 -29.61 -23.64
C ASN A 551 16.99 -28.94 -23.69
N ASP A 552 17.50 -28.66 -24.89
CA ASP A 552 18.83 -28.04 -25.06
C ASP A 552 18.80 -26.50 -25.09
N LEU A 553 17.64 -25.87 -24.85
CA LEU A 553 17.52 -24.42 -24.86
C LEU A 553 18.44 -23.77 -23.82
N PHE A 554 18.49 -24.34 -22.61
CA PHE A 554 19.36 -23.88 -21.52
C PHE A 554 20.53 -24.85 -21.31
N HIS A 555 21.55 -24.73 -22.15
CA HIS A 555 22.76 -25.55 -22.00
C HIS A 555 23.63 -25.14 -20.79
N PRO A 556 23.96 -26.04 -19.84
CA PRO A 556 24.69 -25.70 -18.61
C PRO A 556 26.09 -25.14 -18.82
N SER A 557 26.80 -25.58 -19.87
CA SER A 557 28.13 -25.06 -20.18
C SER A 557 28.12 -23.66 -20.80
N VAL A 558 26.94 -23.16 -21.19
CA VAL A 558 26.77 -21.85 -21.81
C VAL A 558 26.10 -20.89 -20.83
N HIS A 559 25.00 -21.33 -20.21
CA HIS A 559 24.15 -20.49 -19.38
C HIS A 559 24.42 -20.67 -17.87
N ASP A 560 25.68 -20.92 -17.48
CA ASP A 560 26.04 -21.11 -16.06
C ASP A 560 25.73 -19.86 -15.24
N ASP A 561 25.76 -18.66 -15.83
CA ASP A 561 25.45 -17.39 -15.17
C ASP A 561 23.94 -17.11 -14.98
N LEU A 562 23.05 -17.92 -15.57
CA LEU A 562 21.60 -17.68 -15.57
C LEU A 562 21.02 -17.71 -14.15
N ARG A 563 20.24 -16.68 -13.78
CA ARG A 563 19.70 -16.49 -12.41
C ARG A 563 18.18 -16.46 -12.35
N ASP A 564 17.52 -15.81 -13.29
CA ASP A 564 16.06 -15.65 -13.33
C ASP A 564 15.51 -16.03 -14.71
N VAL A 565 14.57 -16.98 -14.72
CA VAL A 565 13.83 -17.40 -15.92
C VAL A 565 12.34 -17.19 -15.70
N ARG A 566 11.75 -16.35 -16.56
CA ARG A 566 10.32 -16.02 -16.54
C ARG A 566 9.62 -16.50 -17.80
N LEU A 567 8.75 -17.47 -17.61
CA LEU A 567 8.00 -18.16 -18.67
C LEU A 567 6.50 -18.24 -18.36
N SER A 568 6.02 -17.38 -17.47
CA SER A 568 4.62 -17.36 -17.04
C SER A 568 3.67 -16.98 -18.18
N TYR A 569 2.41 -17.43 -18.10
CA TYR A 569 1.35 -17.08 -19.05
C TYR A 569 1.69 -17.41 -20.51
N ASN A 570 2.28 -18.58 -20.72
CA ASN A 570 2.46 -19.20 -22.03
C ASN A 570 1.51 -20.40 -22.17
N ASN A 571 1.73 -21.25 -23.17
CA ASN A 571 0.93 -22.43 -23.45
C ASN A 571 1.66 -23.74 -23.07
N LEU A 572 2.63 -23.68 -22.16
CA LEU A 572 3.44 -24.84 -21.78
C LEU A 572 2.57 -25.96 -21.21
N VAL A 573 2.70 -27.19 -21.72
CA VAL A 573 1.87 -28.34 -21.34
C VAL A 573 2.57 -29.30 -20.38
N GLU A 574 3.89 -29.37 -20.43
CA GLU A 574 4.72 -30.23 -19.58
C GLU A 574 6.10 -29.60 -19.39
N ILE A 575 6.81 -30.04 -18.35
CA ILE A 575 8.24 -29.77 -18.17
C ILE A 575 8.96 -31.10 -18.28
N GLU A 576 9.70 -31.26 -19.36
CA GLU A 576 10.42 -32.48 -19.71
C GLU A 576 11.61 -32.73 -18.78
N ARG A 577 12.13 -33.96 -18.81
CA ARG A 577 13.33 -34.33 -18.06
C ARG A 577 14.51 -33.44 -18.43
N ASN A 578 15.23 -32.96 -17.42
CA ASN A 578 16.45 -32.16 -17.51
C ASN A 578 16.30 -30.77 -18.16
N THR A 579 15.09 -30.24 -18.37
CA THR A 579 14.89 -28.90 -18.96
C THR A 579 15.69 -27.78 -18.28
N PHE A 580 15.86 -27.84 -16.96
CA PHE A 580 16.67 -26.88 -16.19
C PHE A 580 17.87 -27.53 -15.50
N ALA A 581 18.29 -28.72 -15.91
CA ALA A 581 19.34 -29.44 -15.19
C ALA A 581 20.67 -28.66 -15.14
N ASP A 582 21.38 -28.74 -14.01
CA ASP A 582 22.76 -28.28 -13.84
C ASP A 582 23.02 -26.76 -14.00
N LEU A 583 21.98 -25.92 -14.05
CA LEU A 583 22.09 -24.45 -14.04
C LEU A 583 22.41 -23.93 -12.62
N ARG A 584 23.66 -24.03 -12.18
CA ARG A 584 24.04 -23.91 -10.75
C ARG A 584 23.77 -22.53 -10.14
N ASN A 585 23.83 -21.46 -10.93
CA ASN A 585 23.54 -20.10 -10.46
C ASN A 585 22.06 -19.70 -10.58
N LEU A 586 21.19 -20.59 -11.07
CA LEU A 586 19.76 -20.31 -11.20
C LEU A 586 19.16 -20.12 -9.81
N GLN A 587 18.54 -18.97 -9.58
CA GLN A 587 17.97 -18.57 -8.29
C GLN A 587 16.44 -18.62 -8.30
N THR A 588 15.83 -18.28 -9.44
CA THR A 588 14.39 -18.13 -9.58
C THR A 588 13.89 -18.69 -10.92
N VAL A 589 12.81 -19.46 -10.87
CA VAL A 589 12.06 -19.90 -12.05
C VAL A 589 10.57 -19.65 -11.83
N VAL A 590 9.94 -18.96 -12.79
CA VAL A 590 8.53 -18.56 -12.70
C VAL A 590 7.75 -19.06 -13.91
N LEU A 591 6.88 -20.03 -13.69
CA LEU A 591 6.10 -20.76 -14.71
C LEU A 591 4.58 -20.63 -14.50
N ASN A 592 4.15 -19.56 -13.84
CA ASN A 592 2.77 -19.37 -13.42
C ASN A 592 1.80 -19.24 -14.60
N GLY A 593 0.56 -19.71 -14.46
CA GLY A 593 -0.47 -19.46 -15.47
C GLY A 593 -0.24 -20.14 -16.81
N ASN A 594 0.50 -21.25 -16.85
CA ASN A 594 0.65 -22.09 -18.03
C ASN A 594 -0.43 -23.21 -18.05
N LYS A 595 -0.28 -24.19 -18.93
CA LYS A 595 -1.16 -25.36 -19.05
C LYS A 595 -0.46 -26.63 -18.57
N ILE A 596 0.53 -26.50 -17.67
CA ILE A 596 1.40 -27.61 -17.28
C ILE A 596 0.56 -28.66 -16.56
N LYS A 597 0.57 -29.90 -17.06
CA LYS A 597 -0.19 -31.03 -16.51
C LYS A 597 0.68 -31.99 -15.69
N MET A 598 1.96 -32.09 -16.05
CA MET A 598 2.90 -33.05 -15.50
C MET A 598 4.30 -32.44 -15.43
N ILE A 599 5.05 -32.81 -14.39
CA ILE A 599 6.47 -32.52 -14.24
C ILE A 599 7.21 -33.85 -14.27
N GLU A 600 8.10 -34.03 -15.25
CA GLU A 600 8.85 -35.27 -15.45
C GLU A 600 9.99 -35.46 -14.42
N PRO A 601 10.51 -36.70 -14.25
CA PRO A 601 11.63 -36.96 -13.36
C PRO A 601 12.87 -36.14 -13.73
N LYS A 602 13.45 -35.44 -12.75
CA LYS A 602 14.64 -34.59 -12.89
C LYS A 602 14.44 -33.38 -13.83
N ALA A 603 13.20 -32.93 -14.02
CA ALA A 603 12.92 -31.66 -14.70
C ALA A 603 13.71 -30.48 -14.09
N PHE A 604 13.76 -30.44 -12.75
CA PHE A 604 14.60 -29.53 -11.97
C PHE A 604 15.67 -30.34 -11.23
N ASN A 605 16.90 -30.34 -11.74
CA ASN A 605 17.97 -31.17 -11.18
C ASN A 605 19.27 -30.39 -10.96
N ASN A 606 19.89 -30.58 -9.79
CA ASN A 606 21.21 -30.02 -9.43
C ASN A 606 21.29 -28.47 -9.53
N LEU A 607 20.20 -27.79 -9.17
CA LEU A 607 20.13 -26.33 -9.12
C LEU A 607 20.54 -25.84 -7.72
N ARG A 608 21.85 -25.71 -7.51
CA ARG A 608 22.43 -25.47 -6.17
C ARG A 608 22.01 -24.15 -5.54
N ASN A 609 21.82 -23.11 -6.33
CA ASN A 609 21.44 -21.77 -5.84
C ASN A 609 19.96 -21.46 -6.01
N LEU A 610 19.11 -22.43 -6.40
CA LEU A 610 17.69 -22.18 -6.59
C LEU A 610 17.04 -21.89 -5.25
N VAL A 611 16.48 -20.69 -5.12
CA VAL A 611 15.82 -20.22 -3.89
C VAL A 611 14.31 -20.31 -4.03
N SER A 612 13.76 -19.97 -5.20
CA SER A 612 12.32 -19.85 -5.43
C SER A 612 11.89 -20.51 -6.73
N LEU A 613 10.87 -21.35 -6.67
CA LEU A 613 10.21 -21.96 -7.82
C LEU A 613 8.69 -21.75 -7.71
N SER A 614 8.11 -21.11 -8.73
CA SER A 614 6.67 -20.85 -8.80
C SER A 614 6.04 -21.54 -10.01
N LEU A 615 5.06 -22.39 -9.72
CA LEU A 615 4.26 -23.18 -10.66
C LEU A 615 2.76 -22.95 -10.43
N THR A 616 2.42 -21.79 -9.86
CA THR A 616 1.07 -21.41 -9.46
C THR A 616 0.12 -21.33 -10.65
N ASN A 617 -1.16 -21.64 -10.43
CA ASN A 617 -2.20 -21.47 -11.45
C ASN A 617 -1.88 -22.23 -12.76
N ASN A 618 -1.48 -23.49 -12.61
CA ASN A 618 -1.29 -24.44 -13.72
C ASN A 618 -2.40 -25.50 -13.69
N ARG A 619 -2.21 -26.64 -14.37
CA ARG A 619 -3.14 -27.76 -14.37
C ARG A 619 -2.44 -29.04 -13.91
N ILE A 620 -1.49 -28.91 -12.98
CA ILE A 620 -0.64 -30.02 -12.58
C ILE A 620 -1.51 -31.04 -11.85
N ARG A 621 -1.55 -32.27 -12.39
CA ARG A 621 -2.36 -33.37 -11.83
C ARG A 621 -1.53 -34.33 -11.01
N SER A 622 -0.26 -34.48 -11.35
CA SER A 622 0.68 -35.37 -10.69
C SER A 622 2.11 -34.83 -10.77
N LEU A 623 2.90 -35.21 -9.76
CA LEU A 623 4.34 -34.96 -9.70
C LEU A 623 5.05 -36.32 -9.84
N SER A 624 5.96 -36.43 -10.80
CA SER A 624 6.74 -37.66 -10.97
C SER A 624 7.74 -37.86 -9.83
N GLU A 625 8.18 -39.10 -9.61
CA GLU A 625 9.30 -39.38 -8.70
C GLU A 625 10.54 -38.58 -9.11
N SER A 626 11.19 -37.95 -8.12
CA SER A 626 12.34 -37.06 -8.33
C SER A 626 12.08 -35.90 -9.30
N ALA A 627 10.84 -35.42 -9.45
CA ALA A 627 10.53 -34.23 -10.24
C ALA A 627 11.39 -33.02 -9.82
N PHE A 628 11.61 -32.87 -8.52
CA PHE A 628 12.52 -31.92 -7.90
C PHE A 628 13.71 -32.69 -7.30
N ALA A 629 14.90 -32.53 -7.88
CA ALA A 629 16.08 -33.31 -7.49
C ALA A 629 17.29 -32.42 -7.19
N ASN A 630 17.98 -32.67 -6.08
CA ASN A 630 19.23 -32.00 -5.69
C ASN A 630 19.10 -30.46 -5.67
N LEU A 631 18.14 -29.95 -4.90
CA LEU A 631 17.83 -28.53 -4.73
C LEU A 631 18.10 -28.09 -3.28
N PRO A 632 19.37 -28.05 -2.83
CA PRO A 632 19.71 -27.95 -1.41
C PRO A 632 19.31 -26.61 -0.79
N ASN A 633 19.23 -25.53 -1.58
CA ASN A 633 18.92 -24.18 -1.08
C ASN A 633 17.50 -23.71 -1.44
N LEU A 634 16.62 -24.62 -1.90
CA LEU A 634 15.24 -24.26 -2.24
C LEU A 634 14.49 -23.84 -0.97
N MET A 635 14.11 -22.58 -0.90
CA MET A 635 13.39 -22.01 0.23
C MET A 635 11.90 -21.87 -0.03
N LYS A 636 11.48 -21.71 -1.29
CA LYS A 636 10.07 -21.44 -1.64
C LYS A 636 9.64 -22.27 -2.84
N LEU A 637 8.58 -23.06 -2.65
CA LEU A 637 7.90 -23.79 -3.72
C LEU A 637 6.39 -23.50 -3.68
N GLU A 638 5.91 -22.90 -4.76
CA GLU A 638 4.52 -22.50 -4.93
C GLU A 638 3.82 -23.38 -5.96
N LEU A 639 2.86 -24.18 -5.49
CA LEU A 639 2.06 -25.12 -6.28
C LEU A 639 0.55 -24.88 -6.13
N GLN A 640 0.14 -23.76 -5.55
CA GLN A 640 -1.26 -23.44 -5.33
C GLN A 640 -2.04 -23.21 -6.63
N TYR A 641 -3.37 -23.37 -6.57
CA TYR A 641 -4.25 -23.28 -7.74
C TYR A 641 -3.87 -24.28 -8.84
N ASN A 642 -3.69 -25.55 -8.49
CA ASN A 642 -3.44 -26.65 -9.43
C ASN A 642 -4.51 -27.75 -9.28
N GLU A 643 -4.32 -28.89 -9.96
CA GLU A 643 -5.28 -30.01 -9.98
C GLU A 643 -4.70 -31.25 -9.24
N LEU A 644 -3.80 -31.08 -8.27
CA LEU A 644 -3.15 -32.20 -7.57
C LEU A 644 -4.18 -32.96 -6.73
N LYS A 645 -4.29 -34.28 -6.94
CA LYS A 645 -5.16 -35.17 -6.15
C LYS A 645 -4.43 -35.91 -5.04
N GLU A 646 -3.14 -36.11 -5.23
CA GLU A 646 -2.26 -36.80 -4.30
C GLU A 646 -0.91 -36.09 -4.24
N LEU A 647 -0.23 -36.23 -3.11
CA LEU A 647 1.13 -35.74 -2.92
C LEU A 647 2.01 -36.89 -2.43
N SER A 648 3.09 -37.18 -3.15
CA SER A 648 4.15 -38.11 -2.70
C SER A 648 5.42 -37.34 -2.39
N LEU A 649 6.03 -37.59 -1.23
CA LEU A 649 7.35 -36.99 -0.92
C LEU A 649 8.47 -37.52 -1.82
N SER A 650 8.27 -38.62 -2.58
CA SER A 650 9.26 -39.11 -3.55
C SER A 650 9.54 -38.12 -4.70
N ALA A 651 8.72 -37.09 -4.87
CA ALA A 651 8.98 -35.98 -5.79
C ALA A 651 10.18 -35.10 -5.35
N PHE A 652 10.60 -35.16 -4.09
CA PHE A 652 11.61 -34.28 -3.47
C PHE A 652 12.91 -35.01 -3.12
N LEU A 653 13.69 -35.40 -4.14
CA LEU A 653 14.95 -36.11 -3.94
C LEU A 653 16.08 -35.13 -3.57
N ASN A 654 16.64 -35.20 -2.35
CA ASN A 654 17.70 -34.32 -1.86
C ASN A 654 17.37 -32.83 -2.00
N VAL A 655 16.16 -32.45 -1.58
CA VAL A 655 15.68 -31.06 -1.60
C VAL A 655 15.79 -30.47 -0.19
N THR A 656 16.24 -29.21 -0.12
CA THR A 656 16.45 -28.41 1.11
C THR A 656 17.57 -28.86 2.04
N ASN A 657 17.83 -28.04 3.07
CA ASN A 657 18.76 -28.33 4.15
C ASN A 657 18.33 -27.59 5.45
N PRO A 658 18.92 -27.90 6.62
CA PRO A 658 18.54 -27.28 7.89
C PRO A 658 18.63 -25.74 7.94
N LEU A 659 19.55 -25.13 7.19
CA LEU A 659 19.75 -23.68 7.12
C LEU A 659 18.77 -22.99 6.16
N ALA A 660 18.19 -23.75 5.22
CA ALA A 660 17.25 -23.25 4.22
C ALA A 660 16.02 -24.17 4.14
N PRO A 661 15.19 -24.23 5.19
CA PRO A 661 14.00 -25.07 5.20
C PRO A 661 12.90 -24.52 4.28
N LEU A 662 12.16 -25.41 3.63
CA LEU A 662 11.16 -25.10 2.60
C LEU A 662 9.91 -24.43 3.18
N LEU A 663 9.41 -23.45 2.43
CA LEU A 663 8.05 -22.96 2.46
C LEU A 663 7.30 -23.61 1.29
N LEU A 664 6.43 -24.57 1.60
CA LEU A 664 5.69 -25.34 0.60
C LEU A 664 4.21 -24.94 0.62
N ASN A 665 3.76 -24.31 -0.47
CA ASN A 665 2.36 -23.94 -0.65
C ASN A 665 1.68 -24.89 -1.63
N LEU A 666 0.72 -25.68 -1.11
CA LEU A 666 -0.11 -26.63 -1.84
C LEU A 666 -1.61 -26.28 -1.70
N SER A 667 -1.92 -25.06 -1.26
CA SER A 667 -3.31 -24.61 -1.12
C SER A 667 -4.07 -24.61 -2.45
N ASP A 668 -5.40 -24.61 -2.38
CA ASP A 668 -6.25 -24.54 -3.58
C ASP A 668 -5.91 -25.64 -4.61
N ASN A 669 -5.82 -26.89 -4.13
CA ASN A 669 -5.67 -28.10 -4.94
C ASN A 669 -6.82 -29.07 -4.64
N GLN A 670 -6.71 -30.33 -5.03
CA GLN A 670 -7.72 -31.37 -4.82
C GLN A 670 -7.17 -32.54 -4.00
N ILE A 671 -6.18 -32.28 -3.14
CA ILE A 671 -5.43 -33.33 -2.45
C ILE A 671 -6.33 -34.05 -1.46
N THR A 672 -6.44 -35.37 -1.61
CA THR A 672 -7.15 -36.24 -0.65
C THR A 672 -6.18 -37.08 0.18
N ASN A 673 -5.07 -37.51 -0.41
CA ASN A 673 -4.10 -38.42 0.21
C ASN A 673 -2.66 -37.90 0.06
N ILE A 674 -1.83 -38.18 1.06
CA ILE A 674 -0.41 -37.83 1.07
C ILE A 674 0.42 -39.05 1.47
N SER A 675 1.44 -39.40 0.68
CA SER A 675 2.33 -40.54 0.91
C SER A 675 3.77 -40.11 1.21
N ASP A 676 4.47 -40.93 2.00
CA ASP A 676 5.67 -40.55 2.72
C ASP A 676 6.98 -40.71 1.92
N GLY A 677 7.01 -41.54 0.87
CA GLY A 677 8.04 -41.62 -0.18
C GLY A 677 9.52 -41.76 0.27
N TYR A 678 10.43 -41.98 -0.69
CA TYR A 678 11.88 -41.87 -0.46
C TYR A 678 12.39 -40.52 -0.96
N THR A 679 13.00 -39.72 -0.07
CA THR A 679 13.50 -38.36 -0.36
C THR A 679 15.03 -38.29 -0.50
N GLY A 680 15.75 -39.42 -0.41
CA GLY A 680 17.21 -39.42 -0.32
C GLY A 680 17.68 -38.99 1.08
N ASN A 681 17.83 -37.69 1.26
CA ASN A 681 18.15 -37.05 2.54
C ASN A 681 16.88 -36.62 3.29
N GLU A 682 17.05 -36.16 4.53
CA GLU A 682 15.97 -35.57 5.33
C GLU A 682 15.42 -34.30 4.66
N LEU A 683 14.09 -34.20 4.56
CA LEU A 683 13.39 -33.08 3.96
C LEU A 683 13.01 -32.08 5.06
N TYR A 684 13.49 -30.84 4.94
CA TYR A 684 13.26 -29.80 5.93
C TYR A 684 12.17 -28.84 5.42
N ILE A 685 10.95 -28.95 5.96
CA ILE A 685 9.82 -28.05 5.64
C ILE A 685 9.50 -27.26 6.90
N LYS A 686 9.64 -25.93 6.84
CA LYS A 686 9.30 -25.04 7.97
C LYS A 686 7.83 -24.65 7.96
N TRP A 687 7.27 -24.45 6.77
CA TRP A 687 5.91 -23.94 6.57
C TRP A 687 5.23 -24.81 5.51
N LEU A 688 4.12 -25.44 5.90
CA LEU A 688 3.33 -26.31 5.02
C LEU A 688 1.88 -25.82 5.00
N ASP A 689 1.43 -25.42 3.82
CA ASP A 689 0.05 -25.02 3.60
C ASP A 689 -0.66 -26.01 2.68
N LEU A 690 -1.61 -26.72 3.30
CA LEU A 690 -2.52 -27.69 2.71
C LEU A 690 -3.98 -27.18 2.81
N SER A 691 -4.18 -25.88 3.00
CA SER A 691 -5.52 -25.30 3.09
C SER A 691 -6.28 -25.43 1.77
N ARG A 692 -7.63 -25.36 1.81
CA ARG A 692 -8.48 -25.44 0.61
C ARG A 692 -8.17 -26.67 -0.25
N ASN A 693 -8.12 -27.82 0.39
CA ASN A 693 -7.97 -29.14 -0.23
C ASN A 693 -9.13 -30.05 0.23
N ASN A 694 -9.05 -31.35 -0.06
CA ASN A 694 -10.10 -32.32 0.26
C ASN A 694 -9.62 -33.35 1.32
N LEU A 695 -8.80 -32.93 2.29
CA LEU A 695 -8.32 -33.82 3.34
C LEU A 695 -9.45 -34.16 4.31
N HIS A 696 -9.65 -35.45 4.57
CA HIS A 696 -10.66 -35.96 5.52
C HIS A 696 -10.08 -36.27 6.91
N GLU A 697 -8.75 -36.39 7.00
CA GLU A 697 -8.02 -36.70 8.23
C GLU A 697 -6.65 -36.01 8.25
N ILE A 698 -6.01 -36.00 9.41
CA ILE A 698 -4.66 -35.46 9.57
C ILE A 698 -3.64 -36.47 9.00
N PRO A 699 -2.74 -36.05 8.10
CA PRO A 699 -1.79 -36.95 7.46
C PRO A 699 -0.61 -37.28 8.39
N VAL A 700 -0.84 -37.99 9.49
CA VAL A 700 0.15 -38.21 10.58
C VAL A 700 1.47 -38.84 10.10
N GLY A 701 1.42 -39.71 9.08
CA GLY A 701 2.60 -40.38 8.52
C GLY A 701 3.64 -39.42 7.97
N ILE A 702 3.24 -38.39 7.20
CA ILE A 702 4.17 -37.38 6.69
C ILE A 702 4.60 -36.38 7.77
N LEU A 703 3.70 -36.02 8.68
CA LEU A 703 4.02 -35.09 9.76
C LEU A 703 5.14 -35.64 10.66
N HIS A 704 5.14 -36.95 10.91
CA HIS A 704 6.24 -37.60 11.64
C HIS A 704 7.60 -37.40 10.94
N LYS A 705 7.67 -37.50 9.60
CA LYS A 705 8.92 -37.26 8.83
C LYS A 705 9.37 -35.79 8.86
N LEU A 706 8.44 -34.85 9.07
CA LEU A 706 8.73 -33.41 9.08
C LEU A 706 8.97 -32.83 10.49
N SER A 707 8.92 -33.66 11.53
CA SER A 707 9.01 -33.29 12.95
C SER A 707 10.23 -32.46 13.34
N ARG A 708 11.34 -32.58 12.60
CA ARG A 708 12.59 -31.84 12.87
C ARG A 708 12.63 -30.40 12.34
N SER A 709 11.62 -29.97 11.58
CA SER A 709 11.66 -28.66 10.91
C SER A 709 10.33 -27.91 10.89
N LEU A 710 9.20 -28.61 10.94
CA LEU A 710 7.88 -28.00 10.76
C LEU A 710 7.50 -27.09 11.92
N LYS A 711 7.28 -25.79 11.62
CA LYS A 711 6.89 -24.75 12.57
C LYS A 711 5.47 -24.23 12.33
N HIS A 712 5.03 -24.18 11.07
CA HIS A 712 3.68 -23.72 10.74
C HIS A 712 2.96 -24.74 9.86
N LEU A 713 1.78 -25.16 10.29
CA LEU A 713 0.92 -26.11 9.57
C LEU A 713 -0.47 -25.50 9.36
N TYR A 714 -0.86 -25.34 8.10
CA TYR A 714 -2.17 -24.85 7.71
C TYR A 714 -2.96 -25.97 7.05
N LEU A 715 -4.10 -26.28 7.65
CA LEU A 715 -5.06 -27.30 7.22
C LEU A 715 -6.48 -26.72 7.14
N SER A 716 -6.61 -25.39 7.11
CA SER A 716 -7.90 -24.71 7.07
C SER A 716 -8.68 -25.00 5.78
N TYR A 717 -10.01 -24.91 5.81
CA TYR A 717 -10.86 -25.19 4.64
C TYR A 717 -10.61 -26.59 4.05
N ASN A 718 -10.61 -27.62 4.89
CA ASN A 718 -10.61 -29.02 4.48
C ASN A 718 -11.90 -29.70 4.99
N SER A 719 -11.94 -31.03 4.99
CA SER A 719 -13.09 -31.82 5.45
C SER A 719 -12.74 -32.72 6.64
N ILE A 720 -11.81 -32.28 7.50
CA ILE A 720 -11.33 -33.06 8.66
C ILE A 720 -12.45 -33.14 9.70
N ALA A 721 -12.84 -34.36 10.10
CA ALA A 721 -14.02 -34.57 10.96
C ALA A 721 -13.71 -34.86 12.44
N LYS A 722 -12.51 -35.35 12.74
CA LYS A 722 -12.09 -35.75 14.09
C LYS A 722 -10.60 -35.56 14.30
N LEU A 723 -10.20 -35.36 15.56
CA LEU A 723 -8.81 -35.36 15.98
C LEU A 723 -8.58 -36.52 16.96
N ASP A 724 -7.91 -37.57 16.48
CA ASP A 724 -7.60 -38.77 17.27
C ASP A 724 -6.45 -38.52 18.26
N ARG A 725 -6.24 -39.44 19.21
CA ARG A 725 -5.09 -39.40 20.13
C ARG A 725 -3.76 -39.32 19.36
N GLY A 726 -2.97 -38.29 19.62
CA GLY A 726 -1.67 -38.09 18.94
C GLY A 726 -1.80 -37.74 17.45
N ALA A 727 -2.89 -37.08 17.05
CA ALA A 727 -3.20 -36.74 15.64
C ALA A 727 -2.04 -36.10 14.85
N PHE A 728 -1.13 -35.39 15.53
CA PHE A 728 -0.02 -34.67 14.90
C PHE A 728 1.34 -35.35 15.06
N GLY A 729 1.42 -36.52 15.69
CA GLY A 729 2.70 -37.22 15.91
C GLY A 729 3.60 -36.50 16.94
N ASP A 730 4.86 -36.28 16.58
CA ASP A 730 5.89 -35.69 17.47
C ASP A 730 6.41 -34.34 16.96
N LEU A 731 5.50 -33.44 16.55
CA LEU A 731 5.83 -32.12 16.03
C LEU A 731 6.23 -31.13 17.15
N LYS A 732 7.35 -31.40 17.84
CA LYS A 732 7.80 -30.60 18.99
C LYS A 732 8.12 -29.15 18.67
N LEU A 733 8.52 -28.86 17.43
CA LEU A 733 8.86 -27.52 16.94
C LEU A 733 7.66 -26.77 16.35
N LEU A 734 6.47 -27.36 16.30
CA LEU A 734 5.30 -26.69 15.75
C LEU A 734 4.92 -25.51 16.63
N GLU A 735 4.87 -24.33 16.03
CA GLU A 735 4.60 -23.04 16.68
C GLU A 735 3.18 -22.56 16.38
N MET A 736 2.65 -22.86 15.18
CA MET A 736 1.32 -22.47 14.74
C MET A 736 0.57 -23.61 14.03
N LEU A 737 -0.65 -23.86 14.49
CA LEU A 737 -1.57 -24.83 13.92
C LEU A 737 -2.89 -24.15 13.53
N ASN A 738 -3.24 -24.20 12.24
CA ASN A 738 -4.51 -23.69 11.74
C ASN A 738 -5.40 -24.82 11.20
N LEU A 739 -6.55 -25.04 11.83
CA LEU A 739 -7.59 -26.01 11.49
C LEU A 739 -8.97 -25.34 11.29
N GLU A 740 -8.99 -24.03 11.03
CA GLU A 740 -10.22 -23.26 10.82
C GLU A 740 -11.04 -23.81 9.64
N HIS A 741 -12.37 -23.70 9.69
CA HIS A 741 -13.24 -24.14 8.61
C HIS A 741 -13.02 -25.61 8.23
N ASN A 742 -13.19 -26.50 9.20
CA ASN A 742 -13.24 -27.95 8.99
C ASN A 742 -14.56 -28.51 9.54
N ASN A 743 -14.69 -29.83 9.59
CA ASN A 743 -15.87 -30.52 10.09
C ASN A 743 -15.61 -31.17 11.46
N ILE A 744 -14.69 -30.64 12.26
CA ILE A 744 -14.25 -31.29 13.50
C ILE A 744 -15.39 -31.26 14.52
N VAL A 745 -15.89 -32.45 14.87
CA VAL A 745 -16.90 -32.61 15.93
C VAL A 745 -16.24 -33.11 17.22
N LYS A 746 -15.39 -34.13 17.11
CA LYS A 746 -14.78 -34.81 18.26
C LYS A 746 -13.28 -34.55 18.33
N VAL A 747 -12.83 -34.04 19.46
CA VAL A 747 -11.42 -33.94 19.84
C VAL A 747 -11.13 -34.97 20.93
N GLU A 748 -10.34 -36.00 20.62
CA GLU A 748 -10.00 -37.03 21.58
C GLU A 748 -8.96 -36.57 22.61
N ARG A 749 -8.98 -37.25 23.77
CA ARG A 749 -8.02 -36.99 24.85
C ARG A 749 -6.60 -37.16 24.32
N LYS A 750 -5.73 -36.17 24.61
CA LYS A 750 -4.33 -36.11 24.13
C LYS A 750 -4.19 -35.99 22.59
N ALA A 751 -5.18 -35.43 21.89
CA ALA A 751 -5.02 -35.14 20.45
C ALA A 751 -3.85 -34.19 20.14
N PHE A 752 -3.59 -33.21 21.01
CA PHE A 752 -2.49 -32.24 20.89
C PHE A 752 -1.22 -32.62 21.66
N ALA A 753 -1.09 -33.88 22.08
CA ALA A 753 0.12 -34.33 22.79
C ALA A 753 1.38 -34.13 21.93
N ASN A 754 2.51 -33.87 22.59
CA ASN A 754 3.84 -33.64 22.00
C ASN A 754 4.01 -32.33 21.18
N LEU A 755 3.02 -31.44 21.15
CA LEU A 755 3.15 -30.10 20.56
C LEU A 755 3.81 -29.12 21.54
N GLU A 756 5.08 -29.38 21.90
CA GLU A 756 5.77 -28.68 22.99
C GLU A 756 5.99 -27.18 22.75
N SER A 757 6.21 -26.75 21.50
CA SER A 757 6.48 -25.34 21.14
C SER A 757 5.25 -24.57 20.66
N VAL A 758 4.05 -25.18 20.66
CA VAL A 758 2.89 -24.56 20.01
C VAL A 758 2.43 -23.34 20.79
N GLN A 759 2.29 -22.23 20.07
CA GLN A 759 1.88 -20.95 20.64
C GLN A 759 0.49 -20.53 20.18
N ILE A 760 0.10 -20.93 18.97
CA ILE A 760 -1.15 -20.52 18.33
C ILE A 760 -1.89 -21.76 17.83
N ILE A 761 -3.11 -21.95 18.33
CA ILE A 761 -4.05 -22.97 17.84
C ILE A 761 -5.33 -22.28 17.40
N LYS A 762 -5.71 -22.50 16.14
CA LYS A 762 -6.95 -21.98 15.56
C LYS A 762 -7.86 -23.14 15.16
N LEU A 763 -9.03 -23.20 15.78
CA LEU A 763 -10.05 -24.24 15.62
C LEU A 763 -11.43 -23.63 15.31
N SER A 764 -11.48 -22.35 14.93
CA SER A 764 -12.76 -21.69 14.68
C SER A 764 -13.49 -22.23 13.47
N ASN A 765 -14.81 -22.03 13.43
CA ASN A 765 -15.67 -22.54 12.35
C ASN A 765 -15.55 -24.07 12.21
N ASN A 766 -15.79 -24.77 13.31
CA ASN A 766 -15.91 -26.23 13.37
C ASN A 766 -17.23 -26.58 14.09
N HIS A 767 -17.39 -27.83 14.50
CA HIS A 767 -18.61 -28.32 15.13
C HIS A 767 -18.33 -28.92 16.51
N ILE A 768 -17.32 -28.40 17.22
CA ILE A 768 -16.89 -28.93 18.52
C ILE A 768 -17.94 -28.56 19.57
N ASP A 769 -18.53 -29.55 20.22
CA ASP A 769 -19.52 -29.36 21.29
C ASP A 769 -18.96 -29.63 22.69
N GLN A 770 -17.93 -30.48 22.79
CA GLN A 770 -17.29 -30.87 24.04
C GLN A 770 -15.76 -30.96 23.93
N LEU A 771 -15.08 -30.53 24.99
CA LEU A 771 -13.63 -30.67 25.17
C LEU A 771 -13.33 -31.56 26.37
N GLN A 772 -12.26 -32.34 26.29
CA GLN A 772 -11.79 -33.16 27.42
C GLN A 772 -11.13 -32.29 28.50
N THR A 773 -11.16 -32.76 29.75
CA THR A 773 -10.75 -31.95 30.92
C THR A 773 -9.28 -31.52 30.90
N ASP A 774 -8.41 -32.30 30.26
CA ASP A 774 -6.97 -32.07 30.17
C ASP A 774 -6.51 -31.74 28.74
N GLN A 775 -7.41 -31.25 27.87
CA GLN A 775 -7.14 -31.12 26.43
C GLN A 775 -5.95 -30.20 26.10
N PHE A 776 -5.81 -29.08 26.82
CA PHE A 776 -4.72 -28.09 26.64
C PHE A 776 -3.79 -27.99 27.86
N LYS A 777 -3.95 -28.89 28.83
CA LYS A 777 -3.20 -28.88 30.08
C LYS A 777 -1.70 -29.10 29.82
N ASN A 778 -0.85 -28.32 30.47
CA ASN A 778 0.62 -28.31 30.32
C ASN A 778 1.14 -27.92 28.91
N MET A 779 0.35 -27.17 28.15
CA MET A 779 0.84 -26.55 26.91
C MET A 779 1.47 -25.18 27.25
N ASP A 780 2.66 -25.21 27.86
CA ASP A 780 3.29 -24.05 28.51
C ASP A 780 3.51 -22.84 27.59
N ASN A 781 3.65 -23.08 26.28
CA ASN A 781 3.88 -22.05 25.26
C ASN A 781 2.59 -21.54 24.60
N LEU A 782 1.43 -22.17 24.86
CA LEU A 782 0.16 -21.80 24.24
C LEU A 782 -0.29 -20.42 24.72
N ARG A 783 -0.41 -19.50 23.77
CA ARG A 783 -0.66 -18.07 23.99
C ARG A 783 -1.97 -17.61 23.35
N ILE A 784 -2.27 -18.11 22.15
CA ILE A 784 -3.47 -17.73 21.40
C ILE A 784 -4.26 -18.99 21.09
N LEU A 785 -5.51 -19.00 21.57
CA LEU A 785 -6.45 -20.08 21.34
C LEU A 785 -7.74 -19.51 20.77
N ASP A 786 -8.07 -19.93 19.54
CA ASP A 786 -9.32 -19.57 18.88
C ASP A 786 -10.23 -20.79 18.75
N LEU A 787 -11.35 -20.76 19.47
CA LEU A 787 -12.42 -21.75 19.49
C LEU A 787 -13.76 -21.13 19.04
N GLY A 788 -13.73 -19.96 18.39
CA GLY A 788 -14.97 -19.28 17.98
C GLY A 788 -15.78 -20.06 16.94
N TYR A 789 -17.08 -19.79 16.80
CA TYR A 789 -17.95 -20.46 15.82
C TYR A 789 -17.90 -21.99 15.97
N ASN A 790 -18.27 -22.48 17.15
CA ASN A 790 -18.39 -23.89 17.51
C ASN A 790 -19.69 -24.09 18.34
N HIS A 791 -19.87 -25.24 18.97
CA HIS A 791 -21.06 -25.59 19.76
C HIS A 791 -20.75 -25.80 21.26
N ILE A 792 -19.69 -25.17 21.77
CA ILE A 792 -19.19 -25.40 23.13
C ILE A 792 -20.13 -24.76 24.15
N ARG A 793 -20.59 -25.55 25.14
CA ARG A 793 -21.48 -25.08 26.21
C ARG A 793 -20.77 -24.73 27.51
N SER A 794 -19.66 -25.41 27.79
CA SER A 794 -18.93 -25.29 29.05
C SER A 794 -17.48 -25.72 28.89
N ILE A 795 -16.61 -25.16 29.73
CA ILE A 795 -15.19 -25.51 29.81
C ILE A 795 -14.88 -25.97 31.24
N SER A 796 -14.10 -27.05 31.37
CA SER A 796 -13.67 -27.58 32.66
C SER A 796 -12.59 -26.72 33.31
N ARG A 797 -12.57 -26.68 34.65
CA ARG A 797 -11.63 -25.90 35.47
C ARG A 797 -10.15 -26.08 35.09
N GLU A 798 -9.69 -27.31 34.89
CA GLU A 798 -8.26 -27.61 34.70
C GLU A 798 -7.77 -27.50 33.25
N ILE A 799 -8.63 -27.11 32.29
CA ILE A 799 -8.30 -27.25 30.87
C ILE A 799 -7.08 -26.40 30.47
N PHE A 800 -6.89 -25.26 31.12
CA PHE A 800 -5.83 -24.29 30.85
C PHE A 800 -4.71 -24.32 31.88
N GLN A 801 -4.71 -25.32 32.76
CA GLN A 801 -3.68 -25.46 33.79
C GLN A 801 -2.29 -25.54 33.14
N ASN A 802 -1.34 -24.74 33.65
CA ASN A 802 0.01 -24.59 33.11
C ASN A 802 0.03 -24.18 31.63
N THR A 803 -0.86 -23.27 31.24
CA THR A 803 -0.79 -22.57 29.95
C THR A 803 -0.52 -21.09 30.19
N ARG A 804 -0.22 -20.33 29.12
CA ARG A 804 0.07 -18.90 29.20
C ARG A 804 -0.80 -18.12 28.23
N ILE A 805 -2.06 -18.52 28.13
CA ILE A 805 -3.01 -17.93 27.19
C ILE A 805 -3.16 -16.44 27.51
N GLU A 806 -2.90 -15.63 26.51
CA GLU A 806 -2.99 -14.17 26.55
C GLU A 806 -4.20 -13.67 25.72
N HIS A 807 -4.64 -14.46 24.73
CA HIS A 807 -5.77 -14.17 23.87
C HIS A 807 -6.64 -15.42 23.69
N LEU A 808 -7.87 -15.35 24.19
CA LEU A 808 -8.84 -16.42 24.12
C LEU A 808 -10.11 -15.97 23.37
N VAL A 809 -10.44 -16.66 22.29
CA VAL A 809 -11.65 -16.43 21.50
C VAL A 809 -12.62 -17.60 21.68
N LEU A 810 -13.79 -17.30 22.23
CA LEU A 810 -14.90 -18.22 22.49
C LEU A 810 -16.21 -17.69 21.89
N SER A 811 -16.12 -16.75 20.93
CA SER A 811 -17.28 -16.13 20.31
C SER A 811 -18.12 -17.13 19.51
N ASN A 812 -19.42 -16.87 19.36
CA ASN A 812 -20.33 -17.72 18.60
C ASN A 812 -20.29 -19.20 19.05
N ASN A 813 -20.62 -19.41 20.33
CA ASN A 813 -20.72 -20.72 20.98
C ASN A 813 -22.05 -20.78 21.77
N GLU A 814 -22.21 -21.76 22.66
CA GLU A 814 -23.44 -21.99 23.42
C GLU A 814 -23.27 -21.68 24.92
N PHE A 815 -22.34 -20.78 25.29
CA PHE A 815 -22.11 -20.44 26.71
C PHE A 815 -23.27 -19.62 27.30
N VAL A 816 -23.79 -20.07 28.45
CA VAL A 816 -24.82 -19.35 29.22
C VAL A 816 -24.21 -18.56 30.39
N VAL A 817 -23.00 -18.91 30.81
CA VAL A 817 -22.24 -18.25 31.89
C VAL A 817 -20.77 -18.20 31.51
N ILE A 818 -20.05 -17.19 31.99
CA ILE A 818 -18.59 -17.09 31.82
C ILE A 818 -17.90 -18.22 32.60
N PRO A 819 -16.95 -18.97 32.01
CA PRO A 819 -16.25 -20.07 32.67
C PRO A 819 -15.13 -19.58 33.62
N ASN A 820 -15.47 -18.74 34.60
CA ASN A 820 -14.53 -18.05 35.50
C ASN A 820 -13.53 -18.99 36.19
N ASN A 821 -13.96 -20.19 36.61
CA ASN A 821 -13.10 -21.19 37.24
C ASN A 821 -11.94 -21.65 36.34
N ALA A 822 -12.16 -21.77 35.03
CA ALA A 822 -11.12 -22.14 34.08
C ALA A 822 -10.23 -20.94 33.72
N LEU A 823 -10.84 -19.76 33.61
CA LEU A 823 -10.11 -18.51 33.32
C LEU A 823 -9.13 -18.13 34.44
N GLY A 824 -9.40 -18.51 35.69
CA GLY A 824 -8.49 -18.24 36.80
C GLY A 824 -7.10 -18.88 36.65
N GLU A 825 -6.98 -20.01 35.95
CA GLU A 825 -5.67 -20.64 35.67
C GLU A 825 -4.77 -19.79 34.75
N ILE A 826 -5.37 -18.90 33.94
CA ILE A 826 -4.67 -18.00 33.01
C ILE A 826 -4.87 -16.52 33.37
N GLY A 827 -5.35 -16.25 34.58
CA GLY A 827 -5.73 -14.92 35.05
C GLY A 827 -4.66 -13.84 34.93
N TYR A 828 -3.42 -14.23 35.22
CA TYR A 828 -2.26 -13.35 35.18
C TYR A 828 -1.83 -12.99 33.74
N THR A 829 -2.02 -13.90 32.79
CA THR A 829 -1.56 -13.77 31.40
C THR A 829 -2.63 -13.24 30.46
N LEU A 830 -3.90 -13.48 30.75
CA LEU A 830 -5.01 -13.13 29.86
C LEU A 830 -5.12 -11.60 29.72
N ARG A 831 -5.19 -11.13 28.47
CA ARG A 831 -5.40 -9.72 28.12
C ARG A 831 -6.63 -9.52 27.27
N HIS A 832 -6.92 -10.46 26.37
CA HIS A 832 -8.04 -10.39 25.45
C HIS A 832 -8.96 -11.59 25.64
N LEU A 833 -10.24 -11.31 25.89
CA LEU A 833 -11.29 -12.31 26.01
C LEU A 833 -12.46 -11.93 25.11
N ASP A 834 -12.77 -12.77 24.14
CA ASP A 834 -13.95 -12.64 23.29
C ASP A 834 -14.97 -13.72 23.62
N MET A 835 -16.11 -13.31 24.18
CA MET A 835 -17.27 -14.13 24.52
C MET A 835 -18.53 -13.64 23.77
N SER A 836 -18.36 -12.93 22.65
CA SER A 836 -19.48 -12.41 21.86
C SER A 836 -20.34 -13.51 21.23
N ASP A 837 -21.56 -13.17 20.83
CA ASP A 837 -22.48 -14.08 20.13
C ASP A 837 -22.72 -15.40 20.90
N ASN A 838 -22.90 -15.30 22.22
CA ASN A 838 -23.20 -16.43 23.09
C ASN A 838 -24.61 -16.27 23.70
N HIS A 839 -24.90 -16.99 24.78
CA HIS A 839 -26.20 -16.98 25.46
C HIS A 839 -26.09 -16.49 26.91
N ILE A 840 -25.13 -15.62 27.22
CA ILE A 840 -24.90 -15.15 28.58
C ILE A 840 -26.02 -14.20 29.02
N GLU A 841 -26.69 -14.54 30.12
CA GLU A 841 -27.86 -13.79 30.62
C GLU A 841 -27.55 -12.90 31.82
N HIS A 842 -26.63 -13.33 32.69
CA HIS A 842 -26.33 -12.67 33.96
C HIS A 842 -24.83 -12.55 34.19
N LEU A 843 -24.41 -11.44 34.80
CA LEU A 843 -23.05 -11.21 35.28
C LEU A 843 -23.08 -10.74 36.73
N ASP A 844 -22.11 -11.17 37.53
CA ASP A 844 -21.90 -10.72 38.91
C ASP A 844 -20.44 -10.32 39.15
N SER A 845 -20.17 -9.68 40.29
CA SER A 845 -18.84 -9.13 40.62
C SER A 845 -17.76 -10.18 40.83
N THR A 846 -18.10 -11.46 41.02
CA THR A 846 -17.12 -12.54 41.22
C THR A 846 -16.61 -13.12 39.89
N MET A 847 -17.29 -12.86 38.77
CA MET A 847 -16.96 -13.47 37.48
C MET A 847 -15.61 -13.02 36.90
N PHE A 848 -15.15 -11.82 37.23
CA PHE A 848 -13.89 -11.25 36.72
C PHE A 848 -12.77 -11.19 37.78
N GLN A 849 -13.03 -11.69 38.99
CA GLN A 849 -12.10 -11.59 40.12
C GLN A 849 -10.72 -12.19 39.81
N GLU A 850 -10.69 -13.31 39.08
CA GLU A 850 -9.47 -14.05 38.77
C GLU A 850 -8.76 -13.56 37.48
N ILE A 851 -9.31 -12.58 36.74
CA ILE A 851 -8.73 -12.05 35.48
C ILE A 851 -8.52 -10.52 35.51
N PRO A 852 -7.79 -9.97 36.50
CA PRO A 852 -7.71 -8.52 36.73
C PRO A 852 -6.87 -7.74 35.70
N PHE A 853 -6.08 -8.42 34.87
CA PHE A 853 -5.20 -7.80 33.88
C PHE A 853 -5.84 -7.65 32.50
N LEU A 854 -7.14 -7.94 32.38
CA LEU A 854 -7.84 -7.85 31.11
C LEU A 854 -7.81 -6.42 30.53
N VAL A 855 -7.49 -6.32 29.24
CA VAL A 855 -7.38 -5.07 28.47
C VAL A 855 -8.54 -4.94 27.50
N ASN A 856 -8.97 -6.06 26.91
CA ASN A 856 -10.04 -6.11 25.92
C ASN A 856 -11.07 -7.19 26.30
N LEU A 857 -12.33 -6.77 26.44
CA LEU A 857 -13.46 -7.62 26.75
C LEU A 857 -14.58 -7.41 25.74
N ASN A 858 -14.91 -8.46 25.00
CA ASN A 858 -16.07 -8.48 24.10
C ASN A 858 -17.16 -9.39 24.64
N LEU A 859 -18.31 -8.80 24.98
CA LEU A 859 -19.52 -9.45 25.46
C LEU A 859 -20.73 -9.13 24.57
N SER A 860 -20.47 -8.62 23.36
CA SER A 860 -21.54 -8.23 22.44
C SER A 860 -22.40 -9.42 22.00
N SER A 861 -23.64 -9.14 21.58
CA SER A 861 -24.59 -10.15 21.06
C SER A 861 -24.83 -11.30 22.05
N ASN A 862 -25.04 -10.98 23.32
CA ASN A 862 -25.46 -11.92 24.36
C ASN A 862 -26.92 -11.61 24.76
N LYS A 863 -27.36 -12.11 25.92
CA LYS A 863 -28.69 -11.89 26.46
C LYS A 863 -28.65 -11.02 27.73
N LEU A 864 -27.63 -10.18 27.87
CA LEU A 864 -27.45 -9.34 29.05
C LEU A 864 -28.54 -8.27 29.11
N THR A 865 -29.24 -8.20 30.24
CA THR A 865 -30.32 -7.23 30.47
C THR A 865 -30.00 -6.26 31.59
N ILE A 866 -29.58 -6.76 32.76
CA ILE A 866 -29.24 -5.95 33.92
C ILE A 866 -27.82 -6.32 34.34
N LEU A 867 -26.99 -5.30 34.56
CA LEU A 867 -25.62 -5.43 35.04
C LEU A 867 -25.51 -4.79 36.44
N PRO A 868 -25.02 -5.52 37.45
CA PRO A 868 -24.75 -4.94 38.76
C PRO A 868 -23.68 -3.85 38.72
N ASP A 869 -23.83 -2.84 39.57
CA ASP A 869 -22.95 -1.66 39.63
C ASP A 869 -21.46 -2.01 39.86
N ASN A 870 -21.17 -3.13 40.53
CA ASN A 870 -19.83 -3.58 40.86
C ASN A 870 -19.27 -4.70 39.95
N VAL A 871 -19.93 -5.01 38.83
CA VAL A 871 -19.53 -6.15 37.97
C VAL A 871 -18.09 -6.02 37.43
N PHE A 872 -17.64 -4.81 37.11
CA PHE A 872 -16.31 -4.55 36.53
C PHE A 872 -15.26 -4.11 37.57
N VAL A 873 -15.52 -4.28 38.87
CA VAL A 873 -14.63 -3.78 39.95
C VAL A 873 -13.19 -4.32 39.85
N TRP A 874 -13.03 -5.55 39.36
CA TRP A 874 -11.72 -6.22 39.28
C TRP A 874 -10.94 -5.96 37.97
N VAL A 875 -11.58 -5.41 36.93
CA VAL A 875 -10.97 -5.21 35.59
C VAL A 875 -10.67 -3.74 35.32
N GLY A 876 -10.11 -3.03 36.31
CA GLY A 876 -9.82 -1.58 36.21
C GLY A 876 -8.80 -1.18 35.13
N ASN A 877 -8.10 -2.15 34.52
CA ASN A 877 -7.15 -1.93 33.42
C ASN A 877 -7.79 -2.01 32.02
N LEU A 878 -9.10 -2.26 31.95
CA LEU A 878 -9.80 -2.41 30.69
C LEU A 878 -9.69 -1.14 29.83
N LEU A 879 -9.28 -1.29 28.58
CA LEU A 879 -9.19 -0.22 27.59
C LEU A 879 -10.28 -0.32 26.53
N VAL A 880 -10.76 -1.53 26.25
CA VAL A 880 -11.80 -1.81 25.26
C VAL A 880 -12.89 -2.67 25.88
N LEU A 881 -14.14 -2.18 25.81
CA LEU A 881 -15.33 -2.88 26.25
C LEU A 881 -16.40 -2.83 25.16
N ASP A 882 -16.85 -4.00 24.72
CA ASP A 882 -17.97 -4.13 23.78
C ASP A 882 -19.14 -4.85 24.46
N LEU A 883 -20.25 -4.12 24.64
CA LEU A 883 -21.51 -4.62 25.19
C LEU A 883 -22.65 -4.53 24.16
N SER A 884 -22.33 -4.31 22.88
CA SER A 884 -23.31 -4.09 21.82
C SER A 884 -24.28 -5.25 21.67
N ASN A 885 -25.46 -5.03 21.09
CA ASN A 885 -26.50 -6.04 20.88
C ASN A 885 -26.93 -6.78 22.17
N ASN A 886 -27.02 -6.06 23.29
CA ASN A 886 -27.58 -6.55 24.55
C ASN A 886 -28.65 -5.58 25.05
N PRO A 887 -29.87 -5.99 25.38
CA PRO A 887 -30.96 -5.10 25.80
C PRO A 887 -30.78 -4.55 27.23
N LEU A 888 -29.78 -3.68 27.43
CA LEU A 888 -29.30 -3.22 28.74
C LEU A 888 -30.24 -2.22 29.43
N ARG A 889 -30.46 -2.43 30.72
CA ARG A 889 -31.18 -1.55 31.67
C ARG A 889 -30.40 -1.48 32.98
N SER A 890 -29.29 -0.75 32.97
CA SER A 890 -28.34 -0.68 34.10
C SER A 890 -28.06 0.76 34.53
N ASN A 891 -27.53 0.92 35.75
CA ASN A 891 -27.04 2.21 36.22
C ASN A 891 -25.62 2.47 35.69
N PHE A 892 -25.52 2.96 34.45
CA PHE A 892 -24.24 3.20 33.75
C PHE A 892 -23.26 4.10 34.51
N LYS A 893 -23.76 4.99 35.37
CA LYS A 893 -22.91 5.87 36.18
C LYS A 893 -22.11 5.07 37.20
N GLU A 894 -22.75 4.19 37.95
CA GLU A 894 -22.06 3.37 38.96
C GLU A 894 -21.33 2.19 38.30
N LEU A 895 -21.91 1.60 37.25
CA LEU A 895 -21.37 0.48 36.49
C LEU A 895 -19.92 0.69 36.00
N PHE A 896 -19.60 1.92 35.57
CA PHE A 896 -18.31 2.25 34.98
C PHE A 896 -17.35 3.00 35.91
N HIS A 897 -17.71 3.19 37.17
CA HIS A 897 -16.92 3.96 38.14
C HIS A 897 -15.47 3.46 38.29
N ASN A 898 -15.27 2.14 38.20
CA ASN A 898 -13.98 1.47 38.43
C ASN A 898 -13.12 1.29 37.17
N ILE A 899 -13.61 1.61 35.97
CA ILE A 899 -12.91 1.38 34.69
C ILE A 899 -12.55 2.70 33.97
N GLN A 900 -12.04 3.68 34.71
CA GLN A 900 -11.76 5.04 34.20
C GLN A 900 -10.65 5.11 33.13
N LYS A 901 -9.89 4.03 32.92
CA LYS A 901 -8.88 3.92 31.86
C LYS A 901 -9.48 3.61 30.49
N LEU A 902 -10.77 3.26 30.42
CA LEU A 902 -11.43 2.83 29.20
C LEU A 902 -11.27 3.88 28.09
N LYS A 903 -10.75 3.43 26.94
CA LYS A 903 -10.53 4.25 25.74
C LYS A 903 -11.64 4.03 24.71
N LYS A 904 -12.14 2.80 24.58
CA LYS A 904 -13.15 2.43 23.59
C LYS A 904 -14.34 1.73 24.27
N LEU A 905 -15.53 2.30 24.12
CA LEU A 905 -16.78 1.76 24.63
C LEU A 905 -17.78 1.62 23.49
N LYS A 906 -18.34 0.43 23.33
CA LYS A 906 -19.41 0.18 22.37
C LYS A 906 -20.67 -0.30 23.06
N LEU A 907 -21.75 0.41 22.77
CA LEU A 907 -23.11 0.20 23.29
C LEU A 907 -24.13 0.23 22.13
N SER A 908 -23.70 -0.21 20.94
CA SER A 908 -24.57 -0.26 19.76
C SER A 908 -25.74 -1.22 20.01
N ASN A 909 -26.95 -0.87 19.58
CA ASN A 909 -28.14 -1.71 19.71
C ASN A 909 -28.35 -2.26 21.14
N THR A 910 -28.28 -1.38 22.14
CA THR A 910 -28.51 -1.74 23.55
C THR A 910 -29.88 -1.35 24.09
N GLY A 911 -30.70 -0.72 23.25
CA GLY A 911 -32.04 -0.27 23.61
C GLY A 911 -32.08 1.09 24.32
N LEU A 912 -31.00 1.87 24.24
CA LEU A 912 -30.91 3.19 24.86
C LEU A 912 -31.83 4.19 24.18
N VAL A 913 -32.64 4.91 24.97
CA VAL A 913 -33.50 6.01 24.51
C VAL A 913 -32.83 7.38 24.69
N ASN A 914 -31.88 7.48 25.61
CA ASN A 914 -31.04 8.65 25.84
C ASN A 914 -29.62 8.19 26.12
N ILE A 915 -28.64 9.06 25.89
CA ILE A 915 -27.25 8.79 26.27
C ILE A 915 -27.14 8.83 27.80
N PRO A 916 -26.71 7.75 28.47
CA PRO A 916 -26.53 7.75 29.91
C PRO A 916 -25.36 8.64 30.34
N THR A 917 -25.31 9.05 31.61
CA THR A 917 -24.13 9.71 32.17
C THR A 917 -23.00 8.70 32.33
N LEU A 918 -21.86 8.97 31.68
CA LEU A 918 -20.68 8.09 31.65
C LEU A 918 -19.51 8.74 32.42
N PRO A 919 -19.01 8.16 33.52
CA PRO A 919 -17.87 8.68 34.28
C PRO A 919 -16.52 8.26 33.64
N LEU A 920 -16.36 8.49 32.34
CA LEU A 920 -15.25 7.95 31.54
C LEU A 920 -14.42 9.07 30.88
N PRO A 921 -13.56 9.78 31.65
CA PRO A 921 -12.83 10.95 31.16
C PRO A 921 -11.76 10.64 30.11
N ASN A 922 -11.31 9.39 30.03
CA ASN A 922 -10.30 8.96 29.07
C ASN A 922 -10.88 8.38 27.77
N LEU A 923 -12.21 8.35 27.62
CA LEU A 923 -12.85 7.74 26.48
C LEU A 923 -12.53 8.50 25.18
N THR A 924 -12.03 7.79 24.18
CA THR A 924 -11.70 8.33 22.86
C THR A 924 -12.68 7.87 21.78
N VAL A 925 -13.28 6.68 21.94
CA VAL A 925 -14.25 6.12 21.01
C VAL A 925 -15.51 5.72 21.76
N LEU A 926 -16.65 6.26 21.33
CA LEU A 926 -17.97 5.90 21.82
C LEU A 926 -18.89 5.53 20.64
N ASP A 927 -19.33 4.28 20.63
CA ASP A 927 -20.32 3.78 19.66
C ASP A 927 -21.68 3.60 20.34
N LEU A 928 -22.65 4.38 19.88
CA LEU A 928 -24.05 4.38 20.32
C LEU A 928 -25.00 4.12 19.15
N SER A 929 -24.50 3.54 18.06
CA SER A 929 -25.30 3.26 16.87
C SER A 929 -26.49 2.35 17.14
N SER A 930 -27.49 2.36 16.25
CA SER A 930 -28.62 1.41 16.26
C SER A 930 -29.42 1.40 17.58
N ASN A 931 -29.51 2.55 18.25
CA ASN A 931 -30.29 2.74 19.47
C ASN A 931 -31.57 3.55 19.18
N TYR A 932 -32.28 3.94 20.24
CA TYR A 932 -33.50 4.75 20.17
C TYR A 932 -33.26 6.20 20.63
N ILE A 933 -32.03 6.72 20.48
CA ILE A 933 -31.66 8.04 21.02
C ILE A 933 -32.34 9.16 20.23
N GLU A 934 -33.14 9.97 20.92
CA GLU A 934 -33.86 11.11 20.31
C GLU A 934 -33.10 12.43 20.44
N ASN A 935 -32.41 12.64 21.56
CA ASN A 935 -31.69 13.87 21.89
C ASN A 935 -30.37 13.57 22.62
N VAL A 936 -29.42 14.51 22.53
CA VAL A 936 -28.16 14.47 23.27
C VAL A 936 -28.14 15.64 24.26
N TYR A 937 -28.01 15.33 25.55
CA TYR A 937 -27.97 16.32 26.62
C TYR A 937 -26.54 16.59 27.08
N ILE A 938 -26.30 17.78 27.65
CA ILE A 938 -24.98 18.22 28.10
C ILE A 938 -24.42 17.30 29.19
N ASN A 939 -25.23 16.97 30.20
CA ASN A 939 -24.86 16.10 31.32
C ASN A 939 -24.51 14.66 30.90
N SER A 940 -24.87 14.24 29.68
CA SER A 940 -24.49 12.94 29.14
C SER A 940 -23.06 12.93 28.56
N VAL A 941 -22.50 14.09 28.20
CA VAL A 941 -21.20 14.19 27.50
C VAL A 941 -20.20 15.13 28.16
N GLU A 942 -20.58 15.84 29.24
CA GLU A 942 -19.72 16.83 29.91
C GLU A 942 -18.39 16.26 30.44
N HIS A 943 -18.33 14.94 30.69
CA HIS A 943 -17.12 14.24 31.13
C HIS A 943 -16.29 13.66 29.97
N LEU A 944 -16.75 13.75 28.71
CA LEU A 944 -16.13 13.08 27.56
C LEU A 944 -15.18 14.02 26.78
N SER A 945 -14.35 14.79 27.49
CA SER A 945 -13.50 15.83 26.88
C SER A 945 -12.41 15.28 25.94
N LYS A 946 -12.01 14.01 26.11
CA LYS A 946 -11.03 13.32 25.26
C LYS A 946 -11.66 12.57 24.07
N LEU A 947 -12.97 12.67 23.89
CA LEU A 947 -13.67 11.92 22.84
C LEU A 947 -13.24 12.40 21.44
N ARG A 948 -12.87 11.44 20.60
CA ARG A 948 -12.40 11.65 19.22
C ARG A 948 -13.36 11.07 18.19
N THR A 949 -14.00 9.96 18.51
CA THR A 949 -14.97 9.30 17.64
C THR A 949 -16.29 9.12 18.36
N LEU A 950 -17.35 9.67 17.76
CA LEU A 950 -18.72 9.51 18.24
C LEU A 950 -19.59 8.96 17.10
N ILE A 951 -20.13 7.77 17.31
CA ILE A 951 -21.02 7.10 16.34
C ILE A 951 -22.44 7.12 16.92
N LEU A 952 -23.33 7.86 16.26
CA LEU A 952 -24.75 8.00 16.59
C LEU A 952 -25.65 7.54 15.44
N SER A 953 -25.11 6.75 14.51
CA SER A 953 -25.87 6.29 13.34
C SER A 953 -27.05 5.40 13.73
N ASP A 954 -28.08 5.40 12.89
CA ASP A 954 -29.31 4.59 13.08
C ASP A 954 -29.97 4.81 14.44
N ASN A 955 -30.19 6.08 14.81
CA ASN A 955 -30.92 6.49 16.01
C ASN A 955 -32.23 7.22 15.62
N LYS A 956 -32.82 7.95 16.57
CA LYS A 956 -34.06 8.73 16.38
C LYS A 956 -33.82 10.24 16.44
N LEU A 957 -32.59 10.70 16.19
CA LEU A 957 -32.24 12.13 16.22
C LEU A 957 -33.02 12.89 15.13
N THR A 958 -33.85 13.85 15.55
CA THR A 958 -34.61 14.72 14.63
C THR A 958 -33.87 16.01 14.27
N VAL A 959 -32.86 16.38 15.08
CA VAL A 959 -32.01 17.56 14.92
C VAL A 959 -30.55 17.21 15.26
N VAL A 960 -29.61 17.94 14.68
CA VAL A 960 -28.19 17.83 15.03
C VAL A 960 -27.94 18.52 16.38
N PRO A 961 -27.33 17.86 17.39
CA PRO A 961 -27.22 18.41 18.74
C PRO A 961 -26.09 19.44 18.87
N SER A 962 -26.29 20.62 18.27
CA SER A 962 -25.27 21.69 18.17
C SER A 962 -24.76 22.24 19.50
N ASN A 963 -25.54 22.14 20.59
CA ASN A 963 -25.21 22.72 21.89
C ASN A 963 -24.20 21.90 22.71
N VAL A 964 -23.87 20.67 22.30
CA VAL A 964 -22.98 19.79 23.09
C VAL A 964 -21.54 19.71 22.57
N TRP A 965 -21.27 20.22 21.37
CA TRP A 965 -19.96 20.10 20.71
C TRP A 965 -18.80 20.74 21.49
N ASN A 966 -19.07 21.80 22.24
CA ASN A 966 -18.04 22.47 23.06
C ASN A 966 -17.51 21.59 24.22
N TYR A 967 -18.24 20.54 24.61
CA TYR A 967 -17.83 19.59 25.65
C TYR A 967 -16.95 18.45 25.09
N MET A 968 -16.87 18.32 23.76
CA MET A 968 -16.06 17.31 23.07
C MET A 968 -15.11 18.01 22.06
N PRO A 969 -14.17 18.83 22.54
CA PRO A 969 -13.35 19.70 21.67
C PRO A 969 -12.39 18.93 20.76
N LEU A 970 -12.06 17.67 21.10
CA LEU A 970 -11.16 16.81 20.33
C LEU A 970 -11.89 15.91 19.32
N LEU A 971 -13.20 16.09 19.12
CA LEU A 971 -13.98 15.24 18.23
C LEU A 971 -13.50 15.36 16.77
N LYS A 972 -13.06 14.24 16.23
CA LYS A 972 -12.45 14.05 14.90
C LYS A 972 -13.40 13.37 13.94
N THR A 973 -14.12 12.35 14.40
CA THR A 973 -15.06 11.57 13.60
C THR A 973 -16.45 11.64 14.21
N LEU A 974 -17.42 12.09 13.43
CA LEU A 974 -18.83 12.14 13.80
C LEU A 974 -19.66 11.41 12.74
N ASP A 975 -20.41 10.40 13.19
CA ASP A 975 -21.41 9.72 12.36
C ASP A 975 -22.80 9.95 12.93
N ILE A 976 -23.64 10.68 12.19
CA ILE A 976 -25.07 10.88 12.51
C ILE A 976 -25.96 10.27 11.42
N SER A 977 -25.41 9.40 10.58
CA SER A 977 -26.12 8.82 9.44
C SER A 977 -27.35 8.01 9.87
N HIS A 978 -28.26 7.74 8.93
CA HIS A 978 -29.47 6.94 9.18
C HIS A 978 -30.43 7.49 10.26
N ASN A 979 -30.27 8.76 10.66
CA ASN A 979 -31.18 9.42 11.58
C ASN A 979 -32.31 10.19 10.86
N PRO A 980 -33.48 10.38 11.50
CA PRO A 980 -34.58 11.17 10.96
C PRO A 980 -34.37 12.71 11.09
N VAL A 981 -33.14 13.19 10.89
CA VAL A 981 -32.80 14.62 10.96
C VAL A 981 -33.58 15.39 9.89
N LYS A 982 -34.31 16.42 10.30
CA LYS A 982 -35.15 17.22 9.39
C LYS A 982 -34.44 18.42 8.79
N ILE A 983 -33.57 19.08 9.55
CA ILE A 983 -32.93 20.34 9.16
C ILE A 983 -31.46 20.35 9.56
N ILE A 984 -30.58 20.71 8.62
CA ILE A 984 -29.18 21.08 8.87
C ILE A 984 -29.01 22.57 8.54
N THR A 985 -28.53 23.34 9.51
CA THR A 985 -28.33 24.79 9.42
C THR A 985 -26.86 25.14 9.55
N LYS A 986 -26.51 26.41 9.31
CA LYS A 986 -25.15 26.95 9.51
C LYS A 986 -24.54 26.71 10.90
N ASP A 987 -25.38 26.48 11.92
CA ASP A 987 -24.95 26.31 13.31
C ASP A 987 -24.94 24.84 13.76
N SER A 988 -25.43 23.90 12.95
CA SER A 988 -25.56 22.49 13.30
C SER A 988 -24.24 21.83 13.74
N PHE A 989 -23.11 22.23 13.15
CA PHE A 989 -21.77 21.71 13.46
C PHE A 989 -20.85 22.75 14.13
N ASN A 990 -21.43 23.84 14.66
CA ASN A 990 -20.65 24.90 15.30
C ASN A 990 -19.96 24.38 16.58
N GLY A 991 -18.65 24.61 16.72
CA GLY A 991 -17.85 24.11 17.85
C GLY A 991 -16.97 22.90 17.50
N LEU A 992 -17.27 22.17 16.42
CA LEU A 992 -16.50 21.02 15.94
C LEU A 992 -15.25 21.43 15.16
N LYS A 993 -14.34 22.17 15.80
CA LYS A 993 -13.14 22.75 15.16
C LYS A 993 -12.15 21.71 14.64
N ASN A 994 -12.13 20.53 15.26
CA ASN A 994 -11.19 19.44 14.97
C ASN A 994 -11.78 18.32 14.12
N LEU A 995 -13.00 18.50 13.59
CA LEU A 995 -13.68 17.45 12.84
C LEU A 995 -13.00 17.22 11.50
N GLN A 996 -12.57 15.99 11.27
CA GLN A 996 -11.90 15.54 10.05
C GLN A 996 -12.78 14.62 9.21
N GLU A 997 -13.66 13.86 9.86
CA GLU A 997 -14.56 12.91 9.22
C GLU A 997 -16.00 13.13 9.66
N LEU A 998 -16.89 13.29 8.68
CA LEU A 998 -18.32 13.48 8.91
C LEU A 998 -19.14 12.52 8.06
N ASP A 999 -20.02 11.74 8.68
CA ASP A 999 -21.05 10.95 8.00
C ASP A 999 -22.44 11.50 8.27
N VAL A 1000 -23.04 12.03 7.20
CA VAL A 1000 -24.41 12.57 7.14
C VAL A 1000 -25.21 11.86 6.04
N SER A 1001 -24.85 10.62 5.72
CA SER A 1001 -25.58 9.80 4.76
C SER A 1001 -26.90 9.28 5.35
N ASN A 1002 -27.82 8.85 4.50
CA ASN A 1002 -29.09 8.22 4.89
C ASN A 1002 -30.01 9.04 5.81
N LEU A 1003 -29.92 10.39 5.77
CA LEU A 1003 -30.86 11.29 6.44
C LEU A 1003 -32.17 11.40 5.65
N ARG A 1004 -33.02 10.37 5.74
CA ARG A 1004 -34.21 10.18 4.87
C ARG A 1004 -35.34 11.19 5.10
N LYS A 1005 -35.35 11.89 6.24
CA LYS A 1005 -36.36 12.89 6.62
C LYS A 1005 -35.86 14.33 6.43
N LEU A 1006 -34.71 14.53 5.79
CA LEU A 1006 -34.14 15.85 5.58
C LEU A 1006 -35.01 16.68 4.63
N GLU A 1007 -35.44 17.84 5.10
CA GLU A 1007 -36.27 18.82 4.40
C GLU A 1007 -35.47 20.07 4.00
N ARG A 1008 -34.39 20.39 4.72
CA ARG A 1008 -33.51 21.54 4.46
C ARG A 1008 -32.05 21.24 4.83
N PHE A 1009 -31.14 21.64 3.94
CA PHE A 1009 -29.69 21.60 4.15
C PHE A 1009 -29.11 22.94 3.67
N ASP A 1010 -28.59 23.76 4.60
CA ASP A 1010 -27.94 25.03 4.26
C ASP A 1010 -26.53 24.80 3.67
N SER A 1011 -26.22 25.45 2.53
CA SER A 1011 -24.95 25.25 1.79
C SER A 1011 -23.70 25.77 2.50
N ASP A 1012 -23.86 26.55 3.57
CA ASP A 1012 -22.78 27.12 4.39
C ASP A 1012 -22.54 26.36 5.70
N SER A 1013 -23.25 25.25 5.96
CA SER A 1013 -23.16 24.53 7.24
C SER A 1013 -21.81 23.89 7.54
N LEU A 1014 -20.97 23.68 6.52
CA LEU A 1014 -19.65 23.07 6.66
C LEU A 1014 -18.51 24.09 6.64
N ILE A 1015 -18.79 25.39 6.41
CA ILE A 1015 -17.76 26.41 6.19
C ILE A 1015 -16.85 26.62 7.40
N LYS A 1016 -17.35 26.35 8.62
CA LYS A 1016 -16.59 26.46 9.87
C LYS A 1016 -15.64 25.27 10.11
N LEU A 1017 -15.81 24.16 9.38
CA LEU A 1017 -15.05 22.91 9.56
C LEU A 1017 -13.78 22.95 8.71
N ARG A 1018 -12.82 23.79 9.10
CA ARG A 1018 -11.63 24.16 8.31
C ARG A 1018 -10.67 23.01 7.99
N ILE A 1019 -10.72 21.92 8.75
CA ILE A 1019 -9.85 20.75 8.58
C ILE A 1019 -10.63 19.48 8.18
N LEU A 1020 -11.91 19.63 7.79
CA LEU A 1020 -12.74 18.53 7.34
C LEU A 1020 -12.17 17.93 6.06
N SER A 1021 -11.70 16.69 6.14
CA SER A 1021 -10.94 16.05 5.07
C SER A 1021 -11.69 14.88 4.41
N SER A 1022 -12.67 14.30 5.12
CA SER A 1022 -13.47 13.17 4.67
C SER A 1022 -14.95 13.40 4.93
N ILE A 1023 -15.79 13.26 3.90
CA ILE A 1023 -17.25 13.37 4.04
C ILE A 1023 -17.92 12.16 3.39
N LYS A 1024 -18.85 11.55 4.14
CA LYS A 1024 -19.83 10.59 3.62
C LYS A 1024 -21.20 11.26 3.60
N ILE A 1025 -21.81 11.29 2.43
CA ILE A 1025 -23.05 12.03 2.18
C ILE A 1025 -23.91 11.30 1.17
N GLN A 1026 -25.12 11.79 0.95
CA GLN A 1026 -26.00 11.31 -0.11
C GLN A 1026 -26.55 12.47 -0.93
N THR A 1027 -27.13 12.15 -2.07
CA THR A 1027 -27.99 13.06 -2.82
C THR A 1027 -29.38 13.12 -2.17
N TRP A 1028 -30.09 14.23 -2.33
CA TRP A 1028 -31.46 14.38 -1.84
C TRP A 1028 -32.39 14.93 -2.93
N PRO A 1029 -32.99 14.06 -3.78
CA PRO A 1029 -33.77 14.49 -4.94
C PRO A 1029 -34.91 15.48 -4.62
N LYS A 1030 -35.48 15.39 -3.41
CA LYS A 1030 -36.59 16.26 -2.95
C LYS A 1030 -36.17 17.70 -2.67
N ILE A 1031 -34.96 17.92 -2.14
CA ILE A 1031 -34.48 19.26 -1.75
C ILE A 1031 -33.54 19.84 -2.81
N GLU A 1032 -32.82 19.00 -3.56
CA GLU A 1032 -31.87 19.42 -4.59
C GLU A 1032 -32.53 20.20 -5.74
N LYS A 1033 -33.80 19.89 -6.03
CA LYS A 1033 -34.53 20.51 -7.16
C LYS A 1033 -34.83 22.00 -6.98
N TYR A 1034 -34.85 22.53 -5.75
CA TYR A 1034 -35.43 23.86 -5.49
C TYR A 1034 -34.51 24.84 -4.78
N ARG A 1035 -33.59 24.39 -3.91
CA ARG A 1035 -32.80 25.30 -3.04
C ARG A 1035 -31.39 24.83 -2.65
N PHE A 1036 -31.04 23.57 -2.89
CA PHE A 1036 -29.76 22.98 -2.45
C PHE A 1036 -29.04 22.32 -3.63
N ARG A 1037 -27.72 22.44 -3.71
CA ARG A 1037 -26.89 21.68 -4.66
C ARG A 1037 -25.71 21.12 -3.89
N LEU A 1038 -25.51 19.80 -3.98
CA LEU A 1038 -24.43 19.13 -3.26
C LEU A 1038 -23.06 19.67 -3.68
N GLY A 1039 -22.84 19.89 -4.99
CA GLY A 1039 -21.61 20.52 -5.49
C GLY A 1039 -21.30 21.88 -4.84
N ASN A 1040 -22.30 22.73 -4.62
CA ASN A 1040 -22.11 24.05 -3.99
C ASN A 1040 -21.72 23.93 -2.50
N LEU A 1041 -22.30 22.99 -1.77
CA LEU A 1041 -21.92 22.70 -0.38
C LEU A 1041 -20.45 22.27 -0.30
N LEU A 1042 -20.04 21.37 -1.19
CA LEU A 1042 -18.69 20.79 -1.20
C LEU A 1042 -17.62 21.78 -1.67
N ALA A 1043 -17.96 22.71 -2.56
CA ALA A 1043 -17.07 23.78 -3.00
C ALA A 1043 -16.57 24.68 -1.84
N ASN A 1044 -17.35 24.75 -0.75
CA ASN A 1044 -16.97 25.51 0.45
C ASN A 1044 -15.97 24.77 1.36
N VAL A 1045 -15.62 23.52 1.08
CA VAL A 1045 -14.72 22.68 1.92
C VAL A 1045 -13.34 22.52 1.27
N GLN A 1046 -12.49 23.55 1.41
CA GLN A 1046 -11.14 23.62 0.81
C GLN A 1046 -10.13 22.61 1.41
N SER A 1047 -10.47 21.96 2.52
CA SER A 1047 -9.68 20.89 3.14
C SER A 1047 -10.04 19.49 2.65
N LEU A 1048 -11.14 19.33 1.89
CA LEU A 1048 -11.66 18.02 1.48
C LEU A 1048 -10.62 17.24 0.65
N ARG A 1049 -10.43 15.97 1.00
CA ARG A 1049 -9.53 15.02 0.31
C ARG A 1049 -10.24 13.75 -0.11
N ARG A 1050 -11.24 13.31 0.68
CA ARG A 1050 -12.05 12.11 0.41
C ARG A 1050 -13.54 12.45 0.45
N LEU A 1051 -14.26 11.99 -0.54
CA LEU A 1051 -15.71 12.19 -0.65
C LEU A 1051 -16.37 10.87 -1.03
N LYS A 1052 -17.35 10.43 -0.24
CA LYS A 1052 -18.22 9.30 -0.57
C LYS A 1052 -19.66 9.79 -0.72
N VAL A 1053 -20.26 9.54 -1.87
CA VAL A 1053 -21.61 9.98 -2.21
C VAL A 1053 -22.48 8.77 -2.50
N HIS A 1054 -23.60 8.68 -1.77
CA HIS A 1054 -24.68 7.74 -2.05
C HIS A 1054 -25.73 8.42 -2.93
N VAL A 1055 -25.84 7.99 -4.19
CA VAL A 1055 -26.77 8.53 -5.18
C VAL A 1055 -28.12 7.81 -5.07
N LEU A 1056 -29.19 8.57 -4.83
CA LEU A 1056 -30.55 8.05 -4.66
C LEU A 1056 -31.32 8.04 -5.98
N GLU A 1057 -30.97 8.92 -6.91
CA GLU A 1057 -31.51 9.00 -8.26
C GLU A 1057 -31.06 7.82 -9.13
N SER A 1058 -31.78 7.61 -10.23
CA SER A 1058 -31.41 6.62 -11.24
C SER A 1058 -30.35 7.08 -12.23
N HIS A 1059 -30.10 8.39 -12.31
CA HIS A 1059 -29.18 9.02 -13.26
C HIS A 1059 -28.33 10.05 -12.53
N LEU A 1060 -27.00 9.97 -12.71
CA LEU A 1060 -26.08 10.99 -12.22
C LEU A 1060 -25.73 11.93 -13.38
N THR A 1061 -26.17 13.19 -13.27
CA THR A 1061 -26.07 14.25 -14.26
C THR A 1061 -25.41 15.49 -13.66
N ASP A 1062 -26.17 16.41 -13.07
CA ASP A 1062 -25.69 17.68 -12.53
C ASP A 1062 -25.58 17.74 -11.00
N GLN A 1063 -25.92 16.67 -10.29
CA GLN A 1063 -26.00 16.66 -8.81
C GLN A 1063 -24.66 16.98 -8.15
N LEU A 1064 -23.57 16.56 -8.78
CA LEU A 1064 -22.21 16.78 -8.33
C LEU A 1064 -21.57 18.04 -8.93
N ILE A 1065 -22.22 18.70 -9.89
CA ILE A 1065 -21.66 19.88 -10.56
C ILE A 1065 -21.47 21.00 -9.55
N GLY A 1066 -20.25 21.52 -9.51
CA GLY A 1066 -19.77 22.59 -8.64
C GLY A 1066 -18.25 22.66 -8.74
N SER A 1067 -17.64 23.78 -8.36
CA SER A 1067 -16.17 23.87 -8.34
C SER A 1067 -15.61 22.93 -7.28
N PHE A 1068 -15.23 21.72 -7.68
CA PHE A 1068 -14.55 20.77 -6.82
C PHE A 1068 -13.20 21.32 -6.38
N ASN A 1069 -12.81 20.95 -5.18
CA ASN A 1069 -11.49 21.24 -4.65
C ASN A 1069 -10.42 20.49 -5.48
N PRO A 1070 -9.42 21.16 -6.06
CA PRO A 1070 -8.36 20.50 -6.85
C PRO A 1070 -7.48 19.54 -6.02
N LYS A 1071 -7.59 19.59 -4.69
CA LYS A 1071 -6.92 18.66 -3.76
C LYS A 1071 -7.76 17.43 -3.42
N LEU A 1072 -8.94 17.25 -4.01
CA LEU A 1072 -9.72 16.02 -3.84
C LEU A 1072 -8.95 14.84 -4.45
N LYS A 1073 -8.60 13.84 -3.63
CA LYS A 1073 -7.81 12.66 -4.02
C LYS A 1073 -8.65 11.40 -4.16
N TYR A 1074 -9.81 11.33 -3.50
CA TYR A 1074 -10.66 10.15 -3.50
C TYR A 1074 -12.13 10.53 -3.63
N LEU A 1075 -12.80 9.97 -4.62
CA LEU A 1075 -14.25 10.09 -4.83
C LEU A 1075 -14.85 8.69 -4.95
N GLU A 1076 -15.78 8.33 -4.07
CA GLU A 1076 -16.56 7.11 -4.17
C GLU A 1076 -18.04 7.42 -4.44
N ILE A 1077 -18.59 6.83 -5.49
CA ILE A 1077 -19.99 6.93 -5.89
C ILE A 1077 -20.64 5.57 -5.68
N THR A 1078 -21.73 5.54 -4.92
CA THR A 1078 -22.53 4.33 -4.67
C THR A 1078 -24.01 4.63 -4.88
N GLY A 1079 -24.86 3.61 -4.99
CA GLY A 1079 -26.29 3.82 -5.10
C GLY A 1079 -26.96 2.69 -5.87
N PRO A 1080 -27.76 1.82 -5.22
CA PRO A 1080 -28.40 0.70 -5.91
C PRO A 1080 -29.41 1.16 -6.96
N ASN A 1081 -29.93 2.38 -6.88
CA ASN A 1081 -30.84 2.93 -7.88
C ASN A 1081 -30.13 3.45 -9.12
N LEU A 1082 -28.83 3.76 -9.03
CA LEU A 1082 -28.06 4.39 -10.09
C LEU A 1082 -27.86 3.42 -11.26
N LYS A 1083 -28.34 3.81 -12.44
CA LYS A 1083 -28.31 3.01 -13.68
C LYS A 1083 -27.43 3.62 -14.77
N SER A 1084 -27.28 4.95 -14.80
CA SER A 1084 -26.41 5.64 -15.76
C SER A 1084 -25.71 6.84 -15.14
N ILE A 1085 -24.53 7.16 -15.70
CA ILE A 1085 -23.72 8.33 -15.35
C ILE A 1085 -23.47 9.10 -16.64
N GLU A 1086 -23.80 10.40 -16.65
CA GLU A 1086 -23.60 11.29 -17.79
C GLU A 1086 -22.23 11.97 -17.74
N PRO A 1087 -21.63 12.37 -18.89
CA PRO A 1087 -20.32 13.01 -18.92
C PRO A 1087 -20.19 14.30 -18.10
N GLU A 1088 -21.30 15.02 -17.90
CA GLU A 1088 -21.34 16.26 -17.11
C GLU A 1088 -21.18 16.01 -15.60
N ALA A 1089 -21.38 14.77 -15.13
CA ALA A 1089 -21.31 14.41 -13.70
C ALA A 1089 -19.97 14.69 -13.02
N PHE A 1090 -18.89 14.78 -13.80
CA PHE A 1090 -17.53 14.99 -13.31
C PHE A 1090 -16.98 16.37 -13.65
N GLU A 1091 -17.83 17.29 -14.09
CA GLU A 1091 -17.42 18.67 -14.36
C GLU A 1091 -16.88 19.34 -13.09
N GLY A 1092 -15.69 19.94 -13.20
CA GLY A 1092 -14.96 20.59 -12.11
C GLY A 1092 -13.86 19.75 -11.47
N LEU A 1093 -13.78 18.44 -11.75
CA LEU A 1093 -12.73 17.55 -11.22
C LEU A 1093 -11.44 17.55 -12.05
N GLU A 1094 -11.47 18.08 -13.27
CA GLU A 1094 -10.35 18.10 -14.22
C GLU A 1094 -9.09 18.83 -13.73
N GLU A 1095 -9.21 19.67 -12.69
CA GLU A 1095 -8.12 20.45 -12.11
C GLU A 1095 -7.30 19.64 -11.07
N ALA A 1096 -7.74 18.44 -10.70
CA ALA A 1096 -7.02 17.58 -9.77
C ALA A 1096 -5.74 16.98 -10.39
N HIS A 1097 -4.66 16.92 -9.62
CA HIS A 1097 -3.41 16.27 -10.06
C HIS A 1097 -3.48 14.74 -9.97
N GLU A 1098 -4.11 14.25 -8.90
CA GLU A 1098 -4.29 12.84 -8.55
C GLU A 1098 -5.74 12.62 -8.12
N LEU A 1099 -6.38 11.57 -8.64
CA LEU A 1099 -7.74 11.19 -8.26
C LEU A 1099 -7.94 9.67 -8.35
N PHE A 1100 -8.39 9.08 -7.25
CA PHE A 1100 -8.96 7.75 -7.20
C PHE A 1100 -10.48 7.86 -7.27
N LEU A 1101 -11.07 7.45 -8.39
CA LEU A 1101 -12.52 7.39 -8.57
C LEU A 1101 -13.00 5.95 -8.37
N LYS A 1102 -13.84 5.73 -7.37
CA LYS A 1102 -14.56 4.49 -7.15
C LYS A 1102 -16.03 4.64 -7.53
N ILE A 1103 -16.55 3.73 -8.33
CA ILE A 1103 -17.97 3.55 -8.58
C ILE A 1103 -18.27 2.13 -8.14
N SER A 1104 -19.12 1.91 -7.15
CA SER A 1104 -19.41 0.55 -6.64
C SER A 1104 -20.80 0.46 -6.02
N ASN A 1105 -21.32 -0.76 -5.90
CA ASN A 1105 -22.67 -1.00 -5.38
C ASN A 1105 -23.75 -0.23 -6.18
N THR A 1106 -23.63 -0.22 -7.52
CA THR A 1106 -24.60 0.40 -8.43
C THR A 1106 -25.23 -0.64 -9.37
N ASN A 1107 -26.32 -0.26 -10.03
CA ASN A 1107 -26.94 -1.02 -11.11
C ASN A 1107 -26.50 -0.55 -12.50
N VAL A 1108 -25.39 0.17 -12.60
CA VAL A 1108 -24.79 0.60 -13.88
C VAL A 1108 -24.32 -0.64 -14.65
N GLN A 1109 -24.83 -0.80 -15.88
CA GLN A 1109 -24.52 -1.92 -16.76
C GLN A 1109 -23.51 -1.60 -17.85
N ASP A 1110 -23.39 -0.31 -18.20
CA ASP A 1110 -22.41 0.21 -19.15
C ASP A 1110 -22.06 1.66 -18.80
N LEU A 1111 -20.84 2.08 -19.12
CA LEU A 1111 -20.36 3.45 -18.93
C LEU A 1111 -20.33 4.17 -20.28
N LYS A 1112 -21.14 5.23 -20.42
CA LYS A 1112 -21.30 5.97 -21.67
C LYS A 1112 -19.97 6.46 -22.25
N ALA A 1113 -19.90 6.55 -23.58
CA ALA A 1113 -18.75 7.10 -24.28
C ALA A 1113 -18.45 8.52 -23.77
N GLY A 1114 -17.16 8.80 -23.52
CA GLY A 1114 -16.71 10.10 -23.04
C GLY A 1114 -17.04 10.43 -21.59
N VAL A 1115 -17.66 9.54 -20.81
CA VAL A 1115 -18.01 9.84 -19.40
C VAL A 1115 -16.80 10.21 -18.55
N LEU A 1116 -15.61 9.67 -18.86
CA LEU A 1116 -14.36 9.97 -18.16
C LEU A 1116 -13.49 10.98 -18.93
N TYR A 1117 -13.95 11.52 -20.06
CA TYR A 1117 -13.14 12.39 -20.93
C TYR A 1117 -12.60 13.63 -20.21
N ARG A 1118 -13.40 14.25 -19.32
CA ARG A 1118 -12.97 15.42 -18.53
C ARG A 1118 -11.86 15.07 -17.53
N LEU A 1119 -11.85 13.83 -17.02
CA LEU A 1119 -10.86 13.34 -16.06
C LEU A 1119 -9.53 12.97 -16.72
N LEU A 1120 -9.44 12.99 -18.05
CA LEU A 1120 -8.22 12.64 -18.79
C LEU A 1120 -7.04 13.59 -18.57
N ASN A 1121 -7.29 14.79 -18.06
CA ASN A 1121 -6.23 15.73 -17.70
C ASN A 1121 -5.59 15.41 -16.33
N ILE A 1122 -6.22 14.53 -15.54
CA ILE A 1122 -5.69 14.08 -14.25
C ILE A 1122 -4.54 13.11 -14.52
N ARG A 1123 -3.39 13.39 -13.91
CA ARG A 1123 -2.12 12.75 -14.27
C ARG A 1123 -1.97 11.39 -13.60
N HIS A 1124 -2.39 11.31 -12.33
CA HIS A 1124 -2.51 10.06 -11.60
C HIS A 1124 -3.97 9.73 -11.34
N PHE A 1125 -4.61 9.14 -12.34
CA PHE A 1125 -5.98 8.68 -12.24
C PHE A 1125 -6.03 7.17 -11.99
N THR A 1126 -6.81 6.76 -10.99
CA THR A 1126 -7.19 5.35 -10.75
C THR A 1126 -8.69 5.22 -10.85
N LEU A 1127 -9.16 4.19 -11.56
CA LEU A 1127 -10.58 3.90 -11.71
C LEU A 1127 -10.91 2.55 -11.06
N ASP A 1128 -11.71 2.56 -10.00
CA ASP A 1128 -12.29 1.36 -9.39
C ASP A 1128 -13.77 1.27 -9.76
N VAL A 1129 -14.11 0.34 -10.64
CA VAL A 1129 -15.51 0.05 -11.01
C VAL A 1129 -15.95 -1.31 -10.49
N SER A 1130 -15.32 -1.80 -9.41
CA SER A 1130 -15.65 -3.08 -8.83
C SER A 1130 -17.04 -3.13 -8.20
N ASN A 1131 -17.61 -4.34 -8.15
CA ASN A 1131 -18.88 -4.60 -7.49
C ASN A 1131 -20.05 -3.77 -8.08
N ASN A 1132 -20.22 -3.81 -9.40
CA ASN A 1132 -21.36 -3.24 -10.13
C ASN A 1132 -22.03 -4.31 -11.00
N LYS A 1133 -22.74 -3.88 -12.05
CA LYS A 1133 -23.42 -4.75 -13.02
C LYS A 1133 -22.87 -4.57 -14.44
N LEU A 1134 -21.62 -4.11 -14.56
CA LEU A 1134 -20.98 -3.87 -15.86
C LEU A 1134 -20.82 -5.19 -16.62
N LYS A 1135 -21.28 -5.21 -17.87
CA LYS A 1135 -21.14 -6.37 -18.76
C LYS A 1135 -20.05 -6.18 -19.82
N SER A 1136 -19.79 -4.92 -20.20
CA SER A 1136 -18.81 -4.51 -21.21
C SER A 1136 -18.20 -3.17 -20.81
N LEU A 1137 -17.04 -2.85 -21.38
CA LEU A 1137 -16.40 -1.53 -21.24
C LEU A 1137 -15.83 -1.13 -22.59
N SER A 1138 -16.35 -0.06 -23.18
CA SER A 1138 -15.86 0.44 -24.47
C SER A 1138 -14.56 1.23 -24.30
N SER A 1139 -13.65 1.15 -25.27
CA SER A 1139 -12.48 2.04 -25.32
C SER A 1139 -12.90 3.51 -25.40
N HIS A 1140 -14.10 3.82 -25.92
CA HIS A 1140 -14.64 5.18 -26.01
C HIS A 1140 -15.06 5.77 -24.67
N THR A 1141 -15.31 4.95 -23.65
CA THR A 1141 -15.54 5.40 -22.28
C THR A 1141 -14.33 6.20 -21.76
N LEU A 1142 -13.14 5.78 -22.16
CA LEU A 1142 -11.85 6.37 -21.78
C LEU A 1142 -11.28 7.30 -22.85
N TYR A 1143 -11.37 6.90 -24.12
CA TYR A 1143 -10.74 7.57 -25.24
C TYR A 1143 -11.83 7.97 -26.23
N SER A 1144 -12.37 9.18 -26.12
CA SER A 1144 -13.51 9.68 -26.91
C SER A 1144 -13.40 9.47 -28.43
N ASN A 1145 -12.19 9.39 -29.00
CA ASN A 1145 -11.96 9.17 -30.44
C ASN A 1145 -11.68 7.70 -30.84
N GLY A 1146 -11.83 6.73 -29.94
CA GLY A 1146 -11.78 5.27 -30.19
C GLY A 1146 -10.43 4.65 -30.54
N THR A 1147 -9.56 5.41 -31.22
CA THR A 1147 -8.28 4.98 -31.79
C THR A 1147 -7.07 5.36 -30.93
N SER A 1148 -7.30 6.08 -29.84
CA SER A 1148 -6.24 6.74 -29.08
C SER A 1148 -5.59 5.88 -28.00
N TYR A 1149 -6.19 4.77 -27.56
CA TYR A 1149 -5.60 3.93 -26.50
C TYR A 1149 -4.29 3.26 -26.92
N GLN A 1150 -4.13 2.95 -28.22
CA GLN A 1150 -2.87 2.43 -28.76
C GLN A 1150 -1.76 3.48 -28.72
N ASN A 1151 -2.10 4.77 -28.91
CA ASN A 1151 -1.16 5.88 -29.05
C ASN A 1151 -0.86 6.62 -27.73
N LEU A 1152 -1.87 6.82 -26.89
CA LEU A 1152 -1.79 7.52 -25.59
C LEU A 1152 -1.29 6.63 -24.46
N ALA A 1153 -1.19 5.31 -24.73
CA ALA A 1153 -0.66 4.32 -23.82
C ALA A 1153 -1.49 4.17 -22.53
N THR A 1154 -0.93 3.50 -21.53
CA THR A 1154 -1.60 3.21 -20.25
C THR A 1154 -1.46 4.33 -19.21
N LYS A 1155 -0.73 5.40 -19.54
CA LYS A 1155 -0.37 6.44 -18.57
C LYS A 1155 -1.46 7.47 -18.28
N MET A 1156 -2.58 7.47 -19.03
CA MET A 1156 -3.75 8.30 -18.70
C MET A 1156 -4.46 7.80 -17.44
N ILE A 1157 -4.43 6.50 -17.18
CA ILE A 1157 -4.94 5.88 -15.95
C ILE A 1157 -3.75 5.20 -15.29
N SER A 1158 -2.73 6.02 -14.97
CA SER A 1158 -1.46 5.50 -14.48
C SER A 1158 -1.63 4.73 -13.17
N GLY A 1159 -2.63 5.07 -12.36
CA GLY A 1159 -2.97 4.36 -11.13
C GLY A 1159 -3.81 3.09 -11.33
N GLY A 1160 -4.17 2.74 -12.56
CA GLY A 1160 -4.78 1.46 -12.92
C GLY A 1160 -6.29 1.39 -12.87
N MET A 1161 -6.80 0.20 -13.18
CA MET A 1161 -8.22 -0.13 -13.12
C MET A 1161 -8.47 -1.31 -12.19
N ILE A 1162 -9.49 -1.19 -11.34
CA ILE A 1162 -10.00 -2.29 -10.52
C ILE A 1162 -11.36 -2.69 -11.07
N LEU A 1163 -11.44 -3.92 -11.59
CA LEU A 1163 -12.55 -4.38 -12.44
C LEU A 1163 -13.31 -5.58 -11.86
N LYS A 1164 -12.87 -6.11 -10.71
CA LYS A 1164 -13.43 -7.33 -10.11
C LYS A 1164 -14.92 -7.21 -9.76
N ASP A 1165 -15.56 -8.35 -9.51
CA ASP A 1165 -16.95 -8.40 -9.02
C ASP A 1165 -17.97 -7.74 -9.97
N ASN A 1166 -17.81 -7.94 -11.28
CA ASN A 1166 -18.77 -7.52 -12.31
C ASN A 1166 -19.12 -8.70 -13.23
N PRO A 1167 -20.35 -8.76 -13.77
CA PRO A 1167 -20.79 -9.81 -14.69
C PRO A 1167 -20.29 -9.58 -16.13
N TRP A 1168 -18.97 -9.50 -16.32
CA TRP A 1168 -18.36 -9.26 -17.63
C TRP A 1168 -18.69 -10.37 -18.64
N SER A 1169 -19.04 -9.98 -19.87
CA SER A 1169 -19.29 -10.89 -21.01
C SER A 1169 -18.00 -11.09 -21.80
N CYS A 1170 -17.55 -12.33 -22.01
CA CYS A 1170 -16.39 -12.60 -22.88
C CYS A 1170 -16.76 -12.40 -24.35
N ASP A 1171 -16.61 -11.17 -24.85
CA ASP A 1171 -16.85 -10.82 -26.25
C ASP A 1171 -15.73 -9.92 -26.82
N CYS A 1172 -15.82 -9.62 -28.12
CA CYS A 1172 -14.81 -8.82 -28.81
C CYS A 1172 -14.61 -7.42 -28.21
N GLY A 1173 -15.59 -6.90 -27.47
CA GLY A 1173 -15.56 -5.60 -26.82
C GLY A 1173 -14.59 -5.51 -25.63
N LEU A 1174 -14.17 -6.63 -25.03
CA LEU A 1174 -13.23 -6.64 -23.89
C LEU A 1174 -11.77 -6.91 -24.29
N ILE A 1175 -11.47 -7.30 -25.53
CA ILE A 1175 -10.10 -7.62 -25.96
C ILE A 1175 -9.15 -6.45 -25.76
N TRP A 1176 -9.60 -5.23 -26.10
CA TRP A 1176 -8.77 -4.03 -25.94
C TRP A 1176 -8.39 -3.82 -24.47
N LEU A 1177 -9.28 -4.16 -23.53
CA LEU A 1177 -9.07 -4.01 -22.09
C LEU A 1177 -8.05 -5.04 -21.59
N GLY A 1178 -8.13 -6.30 -22.05
CA GLY A 1178 -7.11 -7.31 -21.78
C GLY A 1178 -5.72 -6.88 -22.25
N HIS A 1179 -5.62 -6.39 -23.49
CA HIS A 1179 -4.38 -5.80 -24.02
C HIS A 1179 -3.92 -4.58 -23.20
N TRP A 1180 -4.84 -3.70 -22.81
CA TRP A 1180 -4.53 -2.52 -22.01
C TRP A 1180 -3.98 -2.90 -20.63
N LEU A 1181 -4.54 -3.91 -19.96
CA LEU A 1181 -4.09 -4.40 -18.65
C LEU A 1181 -2.68 -4.99 -18.72
N ARG A 1182 -2.39 -5.86 -19.69
CA ARG A 1182 -1.04 -6.42 -19.90
C ARG A 1182 -0.02 -5.31 -20.15
N ARG A 1183 -0.39 -4.36 -21.02
CA ARG A 1183 0.43 -3.18 -21.29
C ARG A 1183 0.63 -2.35 -20.03
N TRP A 1184 -0.37 -2.18 -19.18
CA TRP A 1184 -0.30 -1.35 -17.98
C TRP A 1184 0.68 -1.93 -16.95
N LEU A 1185 0.63 -3.25 -16.73
CA LEU A 1185 1.62 -3.96 -15.90
C LEU A 1185 3.05 -3.76 -16.37
N ARG A 1186 3.30 -3.89 -17.68
CA ARG A 1186 4.64 -3.76 -18.25
C ARG A 1186 5.12 -2.31 -18.31
N GLU A 1187 4.26 -1.43 -18.80
CA GLU A 1187 4.59 -0.06 -19.20
C GLU A 1187 4.58 0.93 -18.04
N THR A 1188 3.55 0.83 -17.20
CA THR A 1188 3.29 1.79 -16.13
C THR A 1188 3.79 1.28 -14.78
N LEU A 1189 3.48 0.03 -14.43
CA LEU A 1189 3.93 -0.57 -13.15
C LEU A 1189 5.32 -1.18 -13.20
N GLN A 1190 5.92 -1.34 -14.39
CA GLN A 1190 7.27 -1.90 -14.58
C GLN A 1190 7.49 -3.20 -13.81
N ILE A 1191 6.51 -4.11 -13.87
CA ILE A 1191 6.44 -5.34 -13.05
C ILE A 1191 7.66 -6.27 -13.15
N HIS A 1192 8.48 -6.13 -14.20
CA HIS A 1192 9.72 -6.88 -14.39
C HIS A 1192 10.87 -6.41 -13.48
N THR A 1193 10.79 -5.17 -12.97
CA THR A 1193 11.80 -4.57 -12.10
C THR A 1193 11.49 -4.72 -10.60
N VAL A 1194 10.25 -5.07 -10.26
CA VAL A 1194 9.85 -5.27 -8.86
C VAL A 1194 10.19 -6.68 -8.39
N VAL A 1195 10.28 -6.84 -7.07
CA VAL A 1195 10.47 -8.16 -6.46
C VAL A 1195 9.30 -9.09 -6.81
N LEU A 1196 9.60 -10.37 -7.00
CA LEU A 1196 8.67 -11.36 -7.52
C LEU A 1196 7.35 -11.42 -6.75
N GLU A 1197 7.35 -11.37 -5.42
CA GLU A 1197 6.12 -11.42 -4.62
C GLU A 1197 5.19 -10.24 -4.94
N VAL A 1198 5.76 -9.05 -5.11
CA VAL A 1198 4.99 -7.85 -5.45
C VAL A 1198 4.42 -7.96 -6.87
N ALA A 1199 5.22 -8.50 -7.81
CA ALA A 1199 4.74 -8.78 -9.15
C ALA A 1199 3.58 -9.79 -9.16
N GLN A 1200 3.69 -10.88 -8.40
CA GLN A 1200 2.64 -11.89 -8.28
C GLN A 1200 1.37 -11.29 -7.70
N GLU A 1201 1.45 -10.52 -6.61
CA GLU A 1201 0.29 -9.84 -6.01
C GLU A 1201 -0.44 -8.93 -7.01
N MET A 1202 0.30 -8.19 -7.84
CA MET A 1202 -0.28 -7.33 -8.87
C MET A 1202 -0.97 -8.14 -9.97
N GLN A 1203 -0.34 -9.22 -10.45
CA GLN A 1203 -0.90 -10.14 -11.44
C GLN A 1203 -2.19 -10.78 -10.92
N ASP A 1204 -2.15 -11.29 -9.68
CA ASP A 1204 -3.31 -11.92 -9.04
C ASP A 1204 -4.47 -10.94 -8.90
N LEU A 1205 -4.20 -9.69 -8.51
CA LEU A 1205 -5.23 -8.66 -8.36
C LEU A 1205 -5.96 -8.38 -9.69
N ILE A 1206 -5.23 -8.22 -10.79
CA ILE A 1206 -5.88 -7.93 -12.09
C ILE A 1206 -6.60 -9.15 -12.66
N ARG A 1207 -6.12 -10.37 -12.34
CA ARG A 1207 -6.69 -11.64 -12.82
C ARG A 1207 -7.99 -12.02 -12.12
N GLN A 1208 -8.30 -11.39 -10.99
CA GLN A 1208 -9.61 -11.49 -10.34
C GLN A 1208 -10.75 -10.97 -11.22
N ALA A 1209 -10.48 -10.07 -12.17
CA ALA A 1209 -11.47 -9.62 -13.13
C ALA A 1209 -11.67 -10.68 -14.23
N LYS A 1210 -12.71 -11.49 -14.09
CA LYS A 1210 -13.07 -12.58 -15.02
C LYS A 1210 -14.29 -12.21 -15.85
N CYS A 1211 -14.28 -12.53 -17.13
CA CYS A 1211 -15.46 -12.55 -17.98
C CYS A 1211 -16.04 -13.97 -18.07
N THR A 1212 -17.32 -14.07 -18.41
CA THR A 1212 -18.03 -15.34 -18.64
C THR A 1212 -18.42 -15.42 -20.11
N ASP A 1213 -18.08 -16.53 -20.77
CA ASP A 1213 -18.49 -16.79 -22.15
C ASP A 1213 -19.90 -17.44 -22.24
N ALA A 1214 -20.39 -17.67 -23.45
CA ALA A 1214 -21.71 -18.27 -23.69
C ALA A 1214 -21.85 -19.71 -23.14
N THR A 1215 -20.73 -20.39 -22.83
CA THR A 1215 -20.71 -21.74 -22.25
C THR A 1215 -20.68 -21.71 -20.71
N GLY A 1216 -20.59 -20.53 -20.10
CA GLY A 1216 -20.45 -20.35 -18.66
C GLY A 1216 -19.00 -20.44 -18.17
N ARG A 1217 -18.02 -20.56 -19.07
CA ARG A 1217 -16.60 -20.63 -18.70
C ARG A 1217 -16.11 -19.23 -18.34
N GLN A 1218 -15.40 -19.14 -17.21
CA GLN A 1218 -14.78 -17.91 -16.75
C GLN A 1218 -13.34 -17.79 -17.21
N THR A 1219 -12.97 -16.63 -17.76
CA THR A 1219 -11.62 -16.32 -18.24
C THR A 1219 -11.18 -14.96 -17.70
N PRO A 1220 -9.99 -14.82 -17.10
CA PRO A 1220 -9.46 -13.51 -16.73
C PRO A 1220 -9.40 -12.57 -17.93
N ILE A 1221 -9.85 -11.32 -17.78
CA ILE A 1221 -9.90 -10.35 -18.88
C ILE A 1221 -8.50 -10.09 -19.45
N VAL A 1222 -7.48 -10.08 -18.59
CA VAL A 1222 -6.07 -9.93 -18.98
C VAL A 1222 -5.57 -11.05 -19.90
N ASP A 1223 -6.25 -12.20 -19.95
CA ASP A 1223 -5.89 -13.34 -20.80
C ASP A 1223 -6.60 -13.33 -22.15
N LEU A 1224 -7.49 -12.38 -22.42
CA LEU A 1224 -8.22 -12.36 -23.70
C LEU A 1224 -7.29 -11.96 -24.85
N TYR A 1225 -7.29 -12.77 -25.91
CA TYR A 1225 -6.69 -12.42 -27.21
C TYR A 1225 -7.74 -12.46 -28.34
N PRO A 1226 -7.51 -11.70 -29.44
CA PRO A 1226 -8.42 -11.71 -30.60
C PRO A 1226 -8.76 -13.09 -31.15
N GLU A 1227 -7.80 -13.99 -31.14
CA GLU A 1227 -7.89 -15.32 -31.73
C GLU A 1227 -8.77 -16.25 -30.90
N ASP A 1228 -8.82 -16.06 -29.57
CA ASP A 1228 -9.64 -16.89 -28.66
C ASP A 1228 -11.15 -16.73 -28.89
N LEU A 1229 -11.56 -15.58 -29.45
CA LEU A 1229 -12.96 -15.20 -29.64
C LEU A 1229 -13.37 -15.07 -31.11
N SER A 1230 -12.52 -15.48 -32.06
CA SER A 1230 -12.78 -15.37 -33.52
C SER A 1230 -13.18 -13.94 -33.97
N CYS A 1231 -12.59 -12.93 -33.33
CA CYS A 1231 -12.96 -11.54 -33.57
C CYS A 1231 -12.42 -11.05 -34.91
N HIS A 1232 -13.32 -10.58 -35.79
CA HIS A 1232 -12.93 -9.99 -37.06
C HIS A 1232 -12.26 -8.62 -36.84
N ALA A 1233 -11.36 -8.19 -37.75
CA ALA A 1233 -10.71 -6.88 -37.68
C ALA A 1233 -11.69 -5.70 -37.59
N SER A 1234 -12.89 -5.86 -38.15
CA SER A 1234 -13.99 -4.90 -38.03
C SER A 1234 -14.60 -4.84 -36.62
N ALA A 1235 -14.59 -5.92 -35.85
CA ALA A 1235 -15.03 -5.95 -34.45
C ALA A 1235 -13.99 -5.33 -33.50
N LEU A 1236 -12.69 -5.49 -33.80
CA LEU A 1236 -11.58 -4.87 -33.04
C LEU A 1236 -11.52 -3.33 -33.20
N SER A 1237 -12.13 -2.80 -34.27
CA SER A 1237 -12.25 -1.37 -34.54
C SER A 1237 -13.65 -0.81 -34.21
N ARG A 1238 -14.67 -1.67 -34.07
CA ARG A 1238 -16.06 -1.30 -33.71
C ARG A 1238 -16.32 -1.50 -32.22
N GLY A 1239 -15.61 -0.77 -31.37
CA GLY A 1239 -16.10 -0.49 -30.03
C GLY A 1239 -17.26 0.51 -30.10
N GLY A 1240 -18.47 0.07 -30.47
CA GLY A 1240 -19.69 0.89 -30.44
C GLY A 1240 -20.04 1.59 -31.76
N THR A 1241 -20.55 0.83 -32.74
CA THR A 1241 -21.51 1.40 -33.71
C THR A 1241 -22.85 0.73 -33.44
N GLU A 1242 -23.60 1.25 -32.48
CA GLU A 1242 -25.03 0.95 -32.48
C GLU A 1242 -25.64 1.51 -33.75
N ARG A 1243 -26.44 0.65 -34.37
CA ARG A 1243 -27.31 0.93 -35.52
C ARG A 1243 -28.28 2.06 -35.17
N VAL A 1244 -27.93 3.31 -35.45
CA VAL A 1244 -28.95 4.29 -35.83
C VAL A 1244 -29.16 4.14 -37.32
N ARG A 1245 -30.23 3.43 -37.69
CA ARG A 1245 -30.79 3.50 -39.05
C ARG A 1245 -31.20 4.96 -39.31
N PHE A 1246 -30.32 5.75 -39.91
CA PHE A 1246 -30.74 6.95 -40.63
C PHE A 1246 -31.37 6.50 -41.95
N GLN A 1247 -32.66 6.18 -41.89
CA GLN A 1247 -33.53 6.25 -43.06
C GLN A 1247 -34.35 7.54 -42.96
N SER A 1248 -34.35 8.28 -44.07
CA SER A 1248 -35.14 9.47 -44.38
C SER A 1248 -34.74 10.79 -43.72
N LEU A 1249 -33.92 11.58 -44.42
CA LEU A 1249 -34.33 12.89 -44.99
C LEU A 1249 -33.14 13.51 -45.72
N LEU A 1250 -32.95 13.05 -46.95
CA LEU A 1250 -32.05 13.62 -47.95
C LEU A 1250 -32.93 14.13 -49.09
N TRP A 1251 -33.78 15.13 -48.82
CA TRP A 1251 -34.62 15.83 -49.81
C TRP A 1251 -34.93 17.25 -49.33
N THR A 1252 -33.91 18.06 -49.08
CA THR A 1252 -33.92 19.53 -49.19
C THR A 1252 -32.47 20.00 -49.06
N PHE A 1253 -32.04 20.95 -49.88
CA PHE A 1253 -30.67 21.51 -49.97
C PHE A 1253 -29.74 20.90 -51.03
N LEU A 1254 -30.20 20.95 -52.27
CA LEU A 1254 -29.37 21.28 -53.43
C LEU A 1254 -30.29 22.00 -54.43
N PHE A 1255 -30.27 23.34 -54.40
CA PHE A 1255 -30.44 24.28 -55.52
C PHE A 1255 -30.78 25.69 -55.01
N SER A 1256 -29.74 26.50 -54.79
CA SER A 1256 -29.71 27.89 -55.27
C SER A 1256 -28.27 28.39 -55.19
N ILE A 1257 -27.61 28.19 -56.33
CA ILE A 1257 -26.28 28.57 -56.76
C ILE A 1257 -26.16 30.09 -56.89
N LEU A 1258 -24.98 30.61 -56.50
CA LEU A 1258 -24.24 31.79 -56.96
C LEU A 1258 -24.64 33.22 -56.54
N TRP A 1259 -23.54 33.94 -56.19
CA TRP A 1259 -23.10 35.28 -56.68
C TRP A 1259 -23.17 36.48 -55.72
N PHE A 1260 -22.02 36.86 -55.11
CA PHE A 1260 -21.03 37.88 -55.57
C PHE A 1260 -20.19 38.42 -54.39
N VAL A 1261 -18.90 38.05 -54.28
CA VAL A 1261 -17.68 38.84 -54.59
C VAL A 1261 -17.44 40.07 -53.69
N SER A 1262 -16.51 39.92 -52.74
CA SER A 1262 -15.21 40.61 -52.69
C SER A 1262 -14.36 40.04 -51.56
#